data_AF-A0A7S4T1A5-F1
#
_entry.id   AF-A0A7S4T1A5-F1
#
_cell.length_a   1.000
_cell.length_b   1.000
_cell.length_c   1.000
_cell.angle_alpha   90.00
_cell.angle_beta   90.00
_cell.angle_gamma   90.00
#
_symmetry.space_group_name_H-M   'P 1'
#
loop_
_entity.id
_entity.type
_entity.pdbx_description
1 polymer ?
#
loop_
_entity_poly.entity_id
_entity_poly.type
_entity_poly.pdbx_seq_one_letter_code
_entity_poly.pdbx_strand_id
1 'polypeptide(L)'
;QGRNCSRSRPISDRAHGSCVQQPRGSMSAVLAKRRAARGQCDVVLGEVASEAVGSLIVQSLALKGFCVLNPGFTEGVLQKAVKDCEELDFYQVNAAVADGLLGAEGSCRIADLESGLEDEARSEGDSLKAMDHTMTRIGYILEPYVDRIGFDMTHRSAAVLSRAGEAEEETPPLNELEVSKWQSQFLRHRLMVVIFLGPKAGTLDLEPFDTADAEAYQVKATPGTMVLLRADKMAHKLSTSSDTFSLSSFYMTDVVKKRAPEGGWRLTPAAKVIEDWTLKRLQDLKAKEDFGVPSWDPDVPIGWRKAMNQTYHKGQLSGISGVGVHYVSTYDFDDFFNAATNGPDYATDVPIARWNHDDVYDPDPEGWQRGKAYCKHGVFMEGTELFDNKFFNLSPNESRGLDPHQRLLMEQGYNALASMGLKKKQLMNAAGGIYVGCGADEWAFHTGRQGFGGVTGALCMYSGRFSFCLGMKGPAITLTTEAASGLSATYIAAESVQKKGLAVSNDFAVAVGVHILLAPMWWPNHCMQGWYSATGRCQSFNASADGYIRGDACAAVGLKGATSIVDGRVVQNDKDEFIGTIPGAMMNTNGKIATLSTPHGPGEQECVVQAIRNAGISPMDMDCVEGHMNGKFLDEAIEMNSLWRAHRSDVDKEPLCYTAAKPSVANEVETSGITALLRVVFSGQYGHMTPTLHLRQSNPHSDPFEQPMMLVNENIELPYKSAYSGVLAKGFGGTNVYVVAWSTISNEKVPPPPAVMQREVIFWPGGGGQLEGDMLPRRRDGYTIAGSWSKWELAEKMDVEGDGIYGYTVTLGENRWEQFQIWLDGDPSRVLHPGVERVQQSSEVYGPEPDFVGGAQACRTGTSPSWMIDGRQELVQYPRPADAMKVLKDKDGGEAEADSIMVGITEAGKAGDQYRVQLEIKGKWRMVTWEKLPSTSEDFVRGKYFIAASWRQWELEEMVEDPSAPGTYTIEAVLYYGSGSFQIVRNEDWAEVFYPNPNTGAEEPVLGPDDMGGDLSWTVDGKPGDKFSIQFQRTFEGGKESRKVSWQRTGHEAVTFLDRFGTS
;
A
#
# COMPACT_ATOMS: atom_id res chain seq x y z
N GLN A 1 48.28 42.42 -36.75
CA GLN A 1 46.85 42.62 -36.43
C GLN A 1 46.06 42.27 -37.69
N GLY A 2 45.50 41.07 -37.75
CA GLY A 2 44.70 40.57 -38.89
C GLY A 2 43.35 40.06 -38.37
N ARG A 3 42.32 39.79 -39.16
CA ARG A 3 42.09 39.87 -40.61
C ARG A 3 40.56 39.79 -40.80
N ASN A 4 40.09 40.33 -41.93
CA ASN A 4 38.73 40.41 -42.49
C ASN A 4 37.79 39.19 -42.31
N CYS A 5 36.47 39.44 -42.29
CA CYS A 5 35.56 38.98 -43.37
C CYS A 5 34.15 39.62 -43.28
N SER A 6 33.57 39.84 -44.46
CA SER A 6 32.43 40.72 -44.74
C SER A 6 31.28 40.00 -45.46
N ARG A 7 30.04 40.41 -45.14
CA ARG A 7 28.86 40.69 -46.01
C ARG A 7 28.40 39.71 -47.11
N SER A 8 27.11 39.33 -46.97
CA SER A 8 25.96 39.39 -47.91
C SER A 8 25.95 38.70 -49.28
N ARG A 9 24.92 37.83 -49.47
CA ARG A 9 24.03 37.50 -50.63
C ARG A 9 24.38 38.04 -52.03
N PRO A 10 24.12 37.33 -53.16
CA PRO A 10 22.78 37.33 -53.82
C PRO A 10 22.42 36.13 -54.78
N ILE A 11 21.29 36.28 -55.55
CA ILE A 11 20.90 35.65 -56.87
C ILE A 11 20.09 34.33 -56.76
N SER A 12 18.88 34.06 -57.31
CA SER A 12 18.02 34.41 -58.47
C SER A 12 18.02 33.42 -59.67
N ASP A 13 16.84 32.82 -59.90
CA ASP A 13 16.18 32.39 -61.16
C ASP A 13 16.55 31.11 -61.99
N ARG A 14 15.54 30.23 -62.06
CA ARG A 14 14.91 29.45 -63.18
C ARG A 14 15.76 28.72 -64.25
N ALA A 15 15.54 27.41 -64.42
CA ALA A 15 14.71 26.79 -65.51
C ALA A 15 14.99 25.28 -65.80
N HIS A 16 13.92 24.55 -66.16
CA HIS A 16 13.80 23.33 -67.01
C HIS A 16 14.10 21.89 -66.49
N GLY A 17 13.01 21.16 -66.18
CA GLY A 17 12.50 19.99 -66.93
C GLY A 17 13.32 18.70 -67.08
N SER A 18 12.88 17.61 -66.44
CA SER A 18 12.47 16.36 -67.12
C SER A 18 11.91 15.33 -66.13
N CYS A 19 10.87 14.63 -66.60
CA CYS A 19 10.10 13.60 -65.93
C CYS A 19 10.66 12.23 -66.33
N VAL A 20 11.07 11.36 -65.39
CA VAL A 20 11.27 9.92 -65.66
C VAL A 20 10.90 9.08 -64.43
N GLN A 21 9.71 8.47 -64.53
CA GLN A 21 9.31 7.11 -64.16
C GLN A 21 9.84 6.46 -62.86
N GLN A 22 8.87 6.13 -61.98
CA GLN A 22 8.94 5.05 -61.01
C GLN A 22 9.30 3.71 -61.67
N PRO A 23 10.13 2.86 -61.02
CA PRO A 23 9.94 1.42 -61.09
C PRO A 23 9.06 0.98 -59.91
N ARG A 24 7.87 0.47 -60.24
CA ARG A 24 7.05 -0.36 -59.34
C ARG A 24 7.84 -1.61 -58.97
N GLY A 25 8.54 -1.57 -57.84
CA GLY A 25 9.05 -2.75 -57.15
C GLY A 25 8.10 -3.11 -56.01
N SER A 26 7.57 -4.33 -56.01
CA SER A 26 6.52 -4.78 -55.09
C SER A 26 6.88 -4.59 -53.61
N MET A 27 6.00 -3.92 -52.87
CA MET A 27 6.05 -3.71 -51.42
C MET A 27 6.23 -5.01 -50.61
N SER A 28 5.87 -6.18 -51.18
CA SER A 28 6.04 -7.49 -50.51
C SER A 28 7.51 -7.90 -50.31
N ALA A 29 8.44 -7.44 -51.17
CA ALA A 29 9.87 -7.72 -51.02
C ALA A 29 10.56 -6.81 -49.99
N VAL A 30 9.97 -5.63 -49.71
CA VAL A 30 10.46 -4.68 -48.69
C VAL A 30 9.99 -5.10 -47.29
N LEU A 31 8.80 -5.72 -47.17
CA LEU A 31 8.27 -6.28 -45.93
C LEU A 31 8.92 -7.62 -45.54
N ALA A 32 9.22 -8.49 -46.51
CA ALA A 32 10.07 -9.67 -46.26
C ALA A 32 11.49 -9.28 -45.80
N LYS A 33 12.01 -8.15 -46.28
CA LYS A 33 13.25 -7.53 -45.74
C LYS A 33 13.07 -6.91 -44.35
N ARG A 34 11.89 -6.42 -43.98
CA ARG A 34 11.59 -5.92 -42.61
C ARG A 34 11.61 -7.05 -41.57
N ARG A 35 11.19 -8.28 -41.92
CA ARG A 35 11.35 -9.46 -41.04
C ARG A 35 12.82 -9.90 -40.91
N ALA A 36 13.63 -9.70 -41.96
CA ALA A 36 15.06 -10.02 -41.95
C ALA A 36 15.95 -8.97 -41.24
N ALA A 37 15.46 -7.73 -41.04
CA ALA A 37 16.19 -6.65 -40.36
C ALA A 37 15.92 -6.56 -38.84
N ARG A 38 14.87 -7.23 -38.34
CA ARG A 38 14.42 -7.24 -36.93
C ARG A 38 15.22 -8.19 -36.02
N GLY A 39 16.49 -8.43 -36.34
CA GLY A 39 17.23 -9.63 -35.91
C GLY A 39 17.51 -9.81 -34.41
N GLN A 40 17.04 -8.92 -33.52
CA GLN A 40 17.18 -9.12 -32.08
C GLN A 40 16.42 -8.14 -31.16
N CYS A 41 16.11 -6.93 -31.63
CA CYS A 41 15.54 -5.87 -30.79
C CYS A 41 14.02 -5.82 -30.93
N ASP A 42 13.32 -5.77 -29.79
CA ASP A 42 11.88 -5.55 -29.72
C ASP A 42 11.53 -4.10 -30.07
N VAL A 43 12.37 -3.15 -29.62
CA VAL A 43 12.18 -1.72 -29.85
C VAL A 43 13.53 -1.07 -30.23
N VAL A 44 13.52 -0.24 -31.28
CA VAL A 44 14.67 0.54 -31.73
C VAL A 44 14.35 2.02 -31.53
N LEU A 45 15.09 2.69 -30.64
CA LEU A 45 14.86 4.11 -30.37
C LEU A 45 15.18 4.94 -31.62
N GLY A 46 14.26 5.83 -32.00
CA GLY A 46 14.36 6.66 -33.20
C GLY A 46 13.66 6.11 -34.44
N GLU A 47 13.34 4.81 -34.49
CA GLU A 47 12.49 4.22 -35.54
C GLU A 47 11.01 4.14 -35.14
N VAL A 48 10.73 4.19 -33.84
CA VAL A 48 9.38 4.19 -33.25
C VAL A 48 9.03 5.60 -32.79
N ALA A 49 7.76 6.00 -32.97
CA ALA A 49 7.24 7.26 -32.46
C ALA A 49 7.40 7.33 -30.93
N SER A 50 7.91 8.45 -30.42
CA SER A 50 8.31 8.58 -29.00
C SER A 50 7.18 8.26 -28.01
N GLU A 51 5.93 8.58 -28.37
CA GLU A 51 4.73 8.32 -27.56
C GLU A 51 4.43 6.82 -27.41
N ALA A 52 4.82 5.99 -28.39
CA ALA A 52 4.53 4.55 -28.40
C ALA A 52 5.62 3.70 -27.71
N VAL A 53 6.80 4.27 -27.44
CA VAL A 53 7.95 3.53 -26.90
C VAL A 53 7.62 2.89 -25.54
N GLY A 54 7.07 3.67 -24.61
CA GLY A 54 6.74 3.18 -23.26
C GLY A 54 5.75 2.02 -23.28
N SER A 55 4.65 2.18 -24.04
CA SER A 55 3.64 1.13 -24.18
C SER A 55 4.19 -0.17 -24.78
N LEU A 56 5.07 -0.10 -25.79
CA LEU A 56 5.66 -1.29 -26.41
C LEU A 56 6.63 -2.03 -25.49
N ILE A 57 7.40 -1.29 -24.68
CA ILE A 57 8.30 -1.88 -23.69
C ILE A 57 7.47 -2.60 -22.62
N VAL A 58 6.47 -1.93 -22.04
CA VAL A 58 5.60 -2.54 -21.01
C VAL A 58 4.83 -3.74 -21.57
N GLN A 59 4.34 -3.66 -22.81
CA GLN A 59 3.72 -4.80 -23.47
C GLN A 59 4.67 -6.00 -23.56
N SER A 60 5.95 -5.77 -23.92
CA SER A 60 6.95 -6.84 -23.98
C SER A 60 7.25 -7.42 -22.59
N LEU A 61 7.35 -6.56 -21.56
CA LEU A 61 7.53 -6.97 -20.16
C LEU A 61 6.34 -7.77 -19.61
N ALA A 62 5.11 -7.40 -19.96
CA ALA A 62 3.91 -8.14 -19.61
C ALA A 62 3.87 -9.50 -20.31
N LEU A 63 4.19 -9.52 -21.59
CA LEU A 63 4.08 -10.71 -22.42
C LEU A 63 5.10 -11.77 -22.07
N LYS A 64 6.38 -11.42 -22.12
CA LYS A 64 7.50 -12.36 -22.00
C LYS A 64 8.46 -12.04 -20.88
N GLY A 65 8.17 -11.05 -20.03
CA GLY A 65 9.02 -10.67 -18.91
C GLY A 65 10.19 -9.75 -19.26
N PHE A 66 10.65 -9.67 -20.50
CA PHE A 66 11.78 -8.83 -20.92
C PHE A 66 11.53 -8.07 -22.23
N CYS A 67 12.32 -7.01 -22.46
CA CYS A 67 12.34 -6.20 -23.67
C CYS A 67 13.77 -5.89 -24.08
N VAL A 68 14.14 -6.21 -25.33
CA VAL A 68 15.44 -5.90 -25.92
C VAL A 68 15.36 -4.60 -26.71
N LEU A 69 16.20 -3.63 -26.37
CA LEU A 69 16.23 -2.29 -26.91
C LEU A 69 17.54 -2.01 -27.63
N ASN A 70 17.44 -1.26 -28.74
CA ASN A 70 18.57 -0.50 -29.28
C ASN A 70 18.43 0.99 -28.92
N PRO A 71 19.21 1.50 -27.96
CA PRO A 71 19.17 2.89 -27.54
C PRO A 71 19.89 3.87 -28.51
N GLY A 72 20.60 3.36 -29.52
CA GLY A 72 21.28 4.19 -30.53
C GLY A 72 22.69 4.67 -30.13
N PHE A 73 23.38 3.98 -29.22
CA PHE A 73 24.78 4.29 -28.90
C PHE A 73 25.69 4.04 -30.10
N THR A 74 26.60 4.98 -30.37
CA THR A 74 27.60 4.83 -31.43
C THR A 74 28.82 4.06 -30.92
N GLU A 75 29.50 3.37 -31.83
CA GLU A 75 30.70 2.58 -31.54
C GLU A 75 31.78 3.38 -30.78
N GLY A 76 31.99 4.66 -31.15
CA GLY A 76 32.97 5.52 -30.47
C GLY A 76 32.62 5.84 -29.02
N VAL A 77 31.33 5.91 -28.68
CA VAL A 77 30.86 6.12 -27.30
C VAL A 77 31.05 4.85 -26.48
N LEU A 78 30.79 3.67 -27.06
CA LEU A 78 30.98 2.37 -26.40
C LEU A 78 32.46 2.09 -26.11
N GLN A 79 33.35 2.35 -27.06
CA GLN A 79 34.80 2.20 -26.86
C GLN A 79 35.33 3.11 -25.76
N LYS A 80 34.79 4.34 -25.67
CA LYS A 80 35.11 5.24 -24.57
C LYS A 80 34.60 4.70 -23.23
N ALA A 81 33.37 4.20 -23.18
CA ALA A 81 32.77 3.65 -21.95
C ALA A 81 33.55 2.44 -21.43
N VAL A 82 33.98 1.54 -22.32
CA VAL A 82 34.83 0.40 -21.94
C VAL A 82 36.16 0.89 -21.35
N LYS A 83 36.77 1.92 -21.94
CA LYS A 83 38.01 2.50 -21.43
C LYS A 83 37.80 3.17 -20.06
N ASP A 84 36.71 3.92 -19.91
CA ASP A 84 36.34 4.57 -18.65
C ASP A 84 36.12 3.51 -17.55
N CYS A 85 35.60 2.31 -17.89
CA CYS A 85 35.47 1.19 -16.95
C CYS A 85 36.82 0.64 -16.48
N GLU A 86 37.84 0.57 -17.34
CA GLU A 86 39.16 0.03 -16.98
C GLU A 86 39.89 0.86 -15.91
N GLU A 87 39.47 2.12 -15.72
CA GLU A 87 40.04 3.05 -14.74
C GLU A 87 39.36 2.96 -13.35
N LEU A 88 38.31 2.14 -13.19
CA LEU A 88 37.56 2.00 -11.94
C LEU A 88 38.05 0.86 -11.04
N ASP A 89 37.85 1.02 -9.74
CA ASP A 89 38.17 0.02 -8.72
C ASP A 89 37.02 -1.00 -8.58
N PHE A 90 37.24 -2.20 -9.13
CA PHE A 90 36.30 -3.32 -9.04
C PHE A 90 36.54 -4.18 -7.80
N TYR A 91 35.46 -4.58 -7.12
CA TYR A 91 35.48 -5.48 -5.98
C TYR A 91 34.56 -6.70 -6.17
N GLN A 92 34.83 -7.79 -5.46
CA GLN A 92 34.01 -9.00 -5.50
C GLN A 92 32.83 -8.92 -4.54
N VAL A 93 31.71 -9.56 -4.91
CA VAL A 93 30.50 -9.67 -4.08
C VAL A 93 30.20 -11.11 -3.73
N ASN A 94 29.37 -11.31 -2.71
CA ASN A 94 28.86 -12.62 -2.35
C ASN A 94 28.03 -13.26 -3.49
N ALA A 95 28.02 -14.60 -3.56
CA ALA A 95 27.24 -15.36 -4.54
C ALA A 95 25.76 -14.94 -4.61
N ALA A 96 25.09 -14.70 -3.49
CA ALA A 96 23.68 -14.28 -3.47
C ALA A 96 23.46 -12.90 -4.10
N VAL A 97 24.44 -11.99 -3.95
CA VAL A 97 24.42 -10.66 -4.58
C VAL A 97 24.69 -10.78 -6.07
N ALA A 98 25.67 -11.60 -6.47
CA ALA A 98 25.96 -11.87 -7.87
C ALA A 98 24.74 -12.47 -8.58
N ASP A 99 24.04 -13.43 -7.97
CA ASP A 99 22.82 -14.06 -8.48
C ASP A 99 21.65 -13.08 -8.64
N GLY A 100 21.56 -12.06 -7.77
CA GLY A 100 20.60 -10.96 -7.93
C GLY A 100 20.99 -9.91 -8.97
N LEU A 101 22.21 -9.99 -9.52
CA LEU A 101 22.74 -9.10 -10.57
C LEU A 101 22.80 -9.80 -11.93
N LEU A 102 23.94 -10.36 -12.36
CA LEU A 102 24.05 -11.06 -13.65
C LEU A 102 24.65 -12.47 -13.48
N GLY A 103 24.54 -13.04 -12.28
CA GLY A 103 25.11 -14.32 -11.88
C GLY A 103 26.62 -14.26 -11.62
N ALA A 104 27.16 -15.37 -11.13
CA ALA A 104 28.58 -15.48 -10.74
C ALA A 104 29.59 -15.15 -11.85
N GLU A 105 29.29 -15.50 -13.11
CA GLU A 105 30.15 -15.17 -14.26
C GLU A 105 29.97 -13.72 -14.72
N GLY A 106 28.72 -13.23 -14.76
CA GLY A 106 28.37 -11.92 -15.30
C GLY A 106 28.70 -10.75 -14.38
N SER A 107 28.63 -10.98 -13.07
CA SER A 107 28.90 -10.02 -12.00
C SER A 107 30.02 -10.51 -11.08
N CYS A 108 31.05 -11.14 -11.65
CA CYS A 108 32.23 -11.62 -10.90
C CYS A 108 32.88 -10.50 -10.08
N ARG A 109 33.01 -9.31 -10.69
CA ARG A 109 33.38 -8.09 -9.95
C ARG A 109 32.49 -6.94 -10.34
N ILE A 110 32.25 -6.04 -9.40
CA ILE A 110 31.43 -4.86 -9.61
C ILE A 110 32.12 -3.57 -9.16
N ALA A 111 31.65 -2.44 -9.69
CA ALA A 111 32.02 -1.10 -9.25
C ALA A 111 30.75 -0.23 -9.17
N ASP A 112 30.69 0.63 -8.15
CA ASP A 112 29.59 1.59 -8.00
C ASP A 112 29.84 2.82 -8.86
N LEU A 113 28.82 3.26 -9.60
CA LEU A 113 28.84 4.56 -10.24
C LEU A 113 28.32 5.60 -9.23
N GLU A 114 29.19 6.47 -8.73
CA GLU A 114 28.82 7.47 -7.72
C GLU A 114 27.62 8.32 -8.16
N SER A 115 26.58 8.37 -7.31
CA SER A 115 25.44 9.26 -7.50
C SER A 115 25.88 10.69 -7.16
N GLY A 116 26.30 11.45 -8.17
CA GLY A 116 26.71 12.84 -7.98
C GLY A 116 25.56 13.73 -7.51
N LEU A 117 25.51 14.03 -6.21
CA LEU A 117 24.88 15.22 -5.65
C LEU A 117 25.95 16.27 -5.34
N GLU A 118 26.83 16.54 -6.30
CA GLU A 118 27.64 17.76 -6.33
C GLU A 118 27.63 18.27 -7.78
N ASP A 119 26.70 19.20 -8.04
CA ASP A 119 26.73 20.09 -9.18
C ASP A 119 28.03 20.93 -9.09
N GLU A 120 29.08 20.53 -9.79
CA GLU A 120 30.11 21.43 -10.34
C GLU A 120 31.12 20.68 -11.24
N ALA A 121 30.65 20.10 -12.35
CA ALA A 121 31.39 20.06 -13.63
C ALA A 121 30.59 19.29 -14.69
N ARG A 122 29.98 20.03 -15.61
CA ARG A 122 29.65 19.49 -16.94
C ARG A 122 30.95 19.09 -17.64
N SER A 123 31.37 17.85 -17.43
CA SER A 123 32.27 17.16 -18.35
C SER A 123 31.41 16.65 -19.51
N GLU A 124 31.27 17.47 -20.56
CA GLU A 124 30.95 16.95 -21.89
C GLU A 124 32.07 15.95 -22.25
N GLY A 125 31.90 14.69 -21.87
CA GLY A 125 32.97 13.71 -21.99
C GLY A 125 32.72 12.37 -21.29
N ASP A 126 32.04 12.31 -20.16
CA ASP A 126 31.87 11.05 -19.43
C ASP A 126 30.79 10.17 -20.08
N SER A 127 31.24 9.09 -20.74
CA SER A 127 30.37 8.23 -21.53
C SER A 127 29.49 7.33 -20.66
N LEU A 128 29.93 6.99 -19.46
CA LEU A 128 29.19 6.19 -18.49
C LEU A 128 28.04 7.00 -17.88
N LYS A 129 28.26 8.26 -17.52
CA LYS A 129 27.19 9.17 -17.04
C LYS A 129 26.09 9.39 -18.08
N ALA A 130 26.44 9.47 -19.37
CA ALA A 130 25.45 9.60 -20.44
C ALA A 130 24.57 8.34 -20.57
N MET A 131 25.15 7.15 -20.38
CA MET A 131 24.42 5.89 -20.38
C MET A 131 23.54 5.76 -19.13
N ASP A 132 24.04 6.14 -17.96
CA ASP A 132 23.25 6.21 -16.73
C ASP A 132 22.04 7.15 -16.87
N HIS A 133 22.23 8.32 -17.47
CA HIS A 133 21.13 9.23 -17.77
C HIS A 133 20.12 8.64 -18.76
N THR A 134 20.58 7.81 -19.72
CA THR A 134 19.69 7.11 -20.66
C THR A 134 18.79 6.12 -19.92
N MET A 135 19.32 5.41 -18.92
CA MET A 135 18.50 4.54 -18.06
C MET A 135 17.46 5.36 -17.30
N THR A 136 17.83 6.49 -16.67
CA THR A 136 16.85 7.39 -16.04
C THR A 136 15.75 7.86 -17.00
N ARG A 137 16.10 8.21 -18.25
CA ARG A 137 15.11 8.62 -19.27
C ARG A 137 14.15 7.49 -19.63
N ILE A 138 14.62 6.25 -19.70
CA ILE A 138 13.74 5.09 -19.91
C ILE A 138 12.78 4.92 -18.74
N GLY A 139 13.23 5.13 -17.50
CA GLY A 139 12.34 5.18 -16.33
C GLY A 139 11.16 6.14 -16.54
N TYR A 140 11.42 7.41 -16.86
CA TYR A 140 10.35 8.39 -17.13
C TYR A 140 9.41 8.01 -18.29
N ILE A 141 9.91 7.29 -19.30
CA ILE A 141 9.08 6.82 -20.42
C ILE A 141 8.13 5.69 -19.99
N LEU A 142 8.51 4.90 -18.98
CA LEU A 142 7.74 3.75 -18.50
C LEU A 142 6.73 4.12 -17.41
N GLU A 143 7.02 5.14 -16.60
CA GLU A 143 6.22 5.55 -15.44
C GLU A 143 4.70 5.59 -15.70
N PRO A 144 4.18 6.12 -16.82
CA PRO A 144 2.72 6.15 -17.07
C PRO A 144 2.09 4.79 -17.40
N TYR A 145 2.89 3.72 -17.54
CA TYR A 145 2.46 2.43 -18.06
C TYR A 145 2.74 1.25 -17.11
N VAL A 146 3.59 1.40 -16.09
CA VAL A 146 4.07 0.28 -15.24
C VAL A 146 2.97 -0.35 -14.38
N ASP A 147 1.91 0.37 -14.04
CA ASP A 147 0.77 -0.17 -13.29
C ASP A 147 0.14 -1.38 -14.02
N ARG A 148 0.23 -1.41 -15.35
CA ARG A 148 -0.25 -2.52 -16.20
C ARG A 148 0.49 -3.83 -15.98
N ILE A 149 1.68 -3.80 -15.38
CA ILE A 149 2.46 -4.98 -15.00
C ILE A 149 2.47 -5.22 -13.47
N GLY A 150 1.65 -4.48 -12.73
CA GLY A 150 1.30 -4.77 -11.34
C GLY A 150 2.30 -4.28 -10.30
N PHE A 151 2.97 -3.14 -10.52
CA PHE A 151 3.74 -2.44 -9.50
C PHE A 151 3.93 -0.95 -9.81
N ASP A 152 4.15 -0.16 -8.77
CA ASP A 152 4.41 1.27 -8.87
C ASP A 152 5.93 1.50 -8.95
N MET A 153 6.37 2.43 -9.80
CA MET A 153 7.79 2.77 -9.94
C MET A 153 8.07 4.10 -9.25
N THR A 154 8.65 4.04 -8.05
CA THR A 154 8.88 5.22 -7.22
C THR A 154 10.33 5.72 -7.29
N HIS A 155 11.29 4.81 -7.44
CA HIS A 155 12.71 5.15 -7.37
C HIS A 155 13.53 4.29 -8.34
N ARG A 156 14.73 4.78 -8.68
CA ARG A 156 15.77 4.05 -9.41
C ARG A 156 17.01 3.88 -8.52
N SER A 157 17.66 2.72 -8.53
CA SER A 157 18.92 2.51 -7.82
C SER A 157 20.07 3.25 -8.51
N ALA A 158 21.16 3.53 -7.78
CA ALA A 158 22.43 3.89 -8.41
C ALA A 158 22.84 2.79 -9.41
N ALA A 159 23.53 3.17 -10.48
CA ALA A 159 23.99 2.21 -11.47
C ALA A 159 25.22 1.46 -10.96
N VAL A 160 25.27 0.18 -11.30
CA VAL A 160 26.33 -0.74 -10.90
C VAL A 160 26.96 -1.30 -12.17
N LEU A 161 28.27 -1.13 -12.27
CA LEU A 161 29.08 -1.71 -13.33
C LEU A 161 29.45 -3.13 -12.95
N SER A 162 29.19 -4.08 -13.84
CA SER A 162 29.61 -5.47 -13.71
C SER A 162 30.68 -5.79 -14.74
N ARG A 163 31.77 -6.39 -14.27
CA ARG A 163 32.81 -7.00 -15.10
C ARG A 163 32.62 -8.51 -15.07
N ALA A 164 32.25 -9.05 -16.23
CA ALA A 164 32.15 -10.49 -16.42
C ALA A 164 33.56 -11.12 -16.46
N GLY A 165 33.70 -12.33 -15.94
CA GLY A 165 34.97 -13.05 -15.89
C GLY A 165 34.77 -14.53 -15.53
N GLU A 166 35.88 -15.26 -15.33
CA GLU A 166 35.81 -16.62 -14.79
C GLU A 166 35.27 -16.57 -13.35
N ALA A 167 34.27 -17.40 -13.06
CA ALA A 167 33.77 -17.54 -11.70
C ALA A 167 34.88 -18.14 -10.82
N GLU A 168 35.36 -17.39 -9.83
CA GLU A 168 36.30 -17.92 -8.83
C GLU A 168 35.57 -18.91 -7.89
N GLU A 169 36.27 -19.95 -7.41
CA GLU A 169 35.64 -21.03 -6.61
C GLU A 169 35.15 -20.55 -5.23
N GLU A 170 35.61 -19.40 -4.71
CA GLU A 170 35.27 -18.91 -3.37
C GLU A 170 34.91 -17.41 -3.37
N THR A 171 33.61 -17.09 -3.37
CA THR A 171 33.12 -15.70 -3.19
C THR A 171 33.22 -15.26 -1.73
N PRO A 172 33.41 -13.97 -1.43
CA PRO A 172 33.42 -13.49 -0.04
C PRO A 172 32.10 -13.82 0.69
N PRO A 173 32.14 -14.12 2.00
CA PRO A 173 30.93 -14.35 2.78
C PRO A 173 30.12 -13.05 2.95
N LEU A 174 28.79 -13.18 3.08
CA LEU A 174 27.93 -12.06 3.44
C LEU A 174 28.39 -11.42 4.76
N ASN A 175 28.37 -10.09 4.78
CA ASN A 175 28.61 -9.27 5.96
C ASN A 175 27.55 -8.18 6.09
N GLU A 176 27.49 -7.54 7.26
CA GLU A 176 26.48 -6.55 7.62
C GLU A 176 26.45 -5.34 6.68
N LEU A 177 27.61 -4.89 6.18
CA LEU A 177 27.71 -3.75 5.29
C LEU A 177 27.14 -4.07 3.91
N GLU A 178 27.53 -5.21 3.34
CA GLU A 178 27.07 -5.68 2.04
C GLU A 178 25.55 -5.94 2.06
N VAL A 179 25.04 -6.62 3.09
CA VAL A 179 23.61 -6.86 3.26
C VAL A 179 22.83 -5.55 3.38
N SER A 180 23.32 -4.58 4.17
CA SER A 180 22.63 -3.28 4.32
C SER A 180 22.45 -2.55 2.98
N LYS A 181 23.43 -2.69 2.08
CA LYS A 181 23.39 -2.10 0.73
C LYS A 181 22.39 -2.82 -0.18
N TRP A 182 22.46 -4.16 -0.22
CA TRP A 182 21.73 -4.94 -1.23
C TRP A 182 20.33 -5.36 -0.82
N GLN A 183 20.09 -5.63 0.47
CA GLN A 183 18.77 -6.07 0.95
C GLN A 183 17.67 -5.06 0.59
N SER A 184 17.92 -3.76 0.80
CA SER A 184 16.96 -2.70 0.46
C SER A 184 16.61 -2.68 -1.03
N GLN A 185 17.60 -2.91 -1.90
CA GLN A 185 17.39 -2.96 -3.36
C GLN A 185 16.67 -4.25 -3.76
N PHE A 186 17.06 -5.38 -3.17
CA PHE A 186 16.50 -6.69 -3.50
C PHE A 186 15.07 -6.90 -3.04
N LEU A 187 14.66 -6.26 -1.94
CA LEU A 187 13.26 -6.24 -1.49
C LEU A 187 12.35 -5.38 -2.37
N ARG A 188 12.90 -4.32 -2.98
CA ARG A 188 12.11 -3.27 -3.66
C ARG A 188 12.14 -3.33 -5.18
N HIS A 189 13.14 -3.95 -5.80
CA HIS A 189 13.21 -3.96 -7.26
C HIS A 189 12.09 -4.77 -7.87
N ARG A 190 11.67 -4.33 -9.06
CA ARG A 190 10.71 -5.02 -9.91
C ARG A 190 11.26 -5.20 -11.31
N LEU A 191 11.90 -4.17 -11.84
CA LEU A 191 12.62 -4.24 -13.10
C LEU A 191 14.12 -4.05 -12.90
N MET A 192 14.90 -4.73 -13.73
CA MET A 192 16.31 -4.44 -13.94
C MET A 192 16.49 -3.95 -15.37
N VAL A 193 17.29 -2.90 -15.53
CA VAL A 193 17.73 -2.39 -16.83
C VAL A 193 19.23 -2.61 -16.93
N VAL A 194 19.69 -3.16 -18.06
CA VAL A 194 21.08 -3.52 -18.30
C VAL A 194 21.51 -2.98 -19.66
N ILE A 195 22.65 -2.30 -19.73
CA ILE A 195 23.31 -1.88 -20.97
C ILE A 195 24.60 -2.71 -21.10
N PHE A 196 24.75 -3.40 -22.23
CA PHE A 196 25.96 -4.15 -22.52
C PHE A 196 26.99 -3.25 -23.21
N LEU A 197 28.17 -3.08 -22.60
CA LEU A 197 29.18 -2.11 -23.06
C LEU A 197 30.19 -2.74 -24.02
N GLY A 198 30.49 -4.02 -23.86
CA GLY A 198 31.53 -4.73 -24.62
C GLY A 198 32.83 -4.90 -23.82
N PRO A 199 33.98 -5.18 -24.45
CA PRO A 199 34.25 -5.07 -25.90
C PRO A 199 33.77 -6.26 -26.74
N LYS A 200 33.43 -7.41 -26.14
CA LYS A 200 32.86 -8.56 -26.86
C LYS A 200 31.39 -8.74 -26.51
N ALA A 201 30.70 -9.52 -27.34
CA ALA A 201 29.32 -9.91 -27.05
C ALA A 201 29.28 -11.08 -26.04
N GLY A 202 28.30 -11.05 -25.15
CA GLY A 202 27.97 -12.16 -24.26
C GLY A 202 26.64 -12.82 -24.63
N THR A 203 26.18 -13.72 -23.76
CA THR A 203 24.85 -14.33 -23.83
C THR A 203 24.16 -14.14 -22.48
N LEU A 204 23.02 -13.44 -22.48
CA LEU A 204 22.16 -13.29 -21.31
C LEU A 204 21.10 -14.39 -21.36
N ASP A 205 21.21 -15.36 -20.47
CA ASP A 205 20.21 -16.39 -20.24
C ASP A 205 19.14 -15.82 -19.31
N LEU A 206 17.87 -15.93 -19.71
CA LEU A 206 16.71 -15.52 -18.92
C LEU A 206 15.82 -16.74 -18.68
N GLU A 207 15.16 -16.82 -17.52
CA GLU A 207 14.26 -17.93 -17.17
C GLU A 207 13.22 -17.48 -16.12
N PRO A 208 11.91 -17.75 -16.26
CA PRO A 208 10.92 -17.44 -15.25
C PRO A 208 11.12 -18.23 -13.95
N PHE A 209 10.97 -17.58 -12.80
CA PHE A 209 10.96 -18.25 -11.50
C PHE A 209 9.79 -19.24 -11.38
N ASP A 210 9.96 -20.27 -10.54
CA ASP A 210 8.93 -21.24 -10.15
C ASP A 210 8.29 -22.03 -11.31
N THR A 211 8.96 -22.10 -12.46
CA THR A 211 8.58 -22.99 -13.57
C THR A 211 9.68 -24.04 -13.76
N ALA A 212 9.57 -25.16 -13.03
CA ALA A 212 10.61 -26.20 -12.94
C ALA A 212 11.11 -26.78 -14.28
N ASP A 213 10.34 -26.59 -15.35
CA ASP A 213 10.63 -27.09 -16.70
C ASP A 213 10.80 -25.97 -17.74
N ALA A 214 10.96 -24.70 -17.36
CA ALA A 214 11.18 -23.62 -18.31
C ALA A 214 12.57 -23.73 -18.95
N GLU A 215 12.66 -23.72 -20.28
CA GLU A 215 13.98 -23.63 -20.92
C GLU A 215 14.43 -22.17 -20.91
N ALA A 216 15.72 -21.96 -20.63
CA ALA A 216 16.32 -20.64 -20.65
C ALA A 216 16.27 -20.03 -22.07
N TYR A 217 15.84 -18.78 -22.17
CA TYR A 217 15.85 -18.03 -23.42
C TYR A 217 17.12 -17.18 -23.52
N GLN A 218 17.88 -17.38 -24.59
CA GLN A 218 19.17 -16.73 -24.78
C GLN A 218 19.04 -15.41 -25.55
N VAL A 219 19.31 -14.29 -24.88
CA VAL A 219 19.43 -12.97 -25.50
C VAL A 219 20.90 -12.70 -25.77
N LYS A 220 21.26 -12.43 -27.03
CA LYS A 220 22.65 -12.12 -27.39
C LYS A 220 23.02 -10.70 -26.91
N ALA A 221 23.91 -10.61 -25.94
CA ALA A 221 24.32 -9.36 -25.32
C ALA A 221 25.38 -8.62 -26.16
N THR A 222 24.99 -8.07 -27.31
CA THR A 222 25.89 -7.29 -28.18
C THR A 222 26.19 -5.90 -27.59
N PRO A 223 27.42 -5.36 -27.74
CA PRO A 223 27.75 -4.01 -27.31
C PRO A 223 26.74 -2.97 -27.84
N GLY A 224 26.28 -2.08 -26.96
CA GLY A 224 25.25 -1.08 -27.25
C GLY A 224 23.81 -1.57 -27.09
N THR A 225 23.57 -2.85 -26.82
CA THR A 225 22.22 -3.39 -26.57
C THR A 225 21.80 -3.08 -25.14
N MET A 226 20.54 -2.70 -24.97
CA MET A 226 19.91 -2.52 -23.66
C MET A 226 18.83 -3.59 -23.46
N VAL A 227 18.74 -4.18 -22.27
CA VAL A 227 17.70 -5.14 -21.91
C VAL A 227 17.00 -4.65 -20.66
N LEU A 228 15.67 -4.59 -20.70
CA LEU A 228 14.83 -4.44 -19.52
C LEU A 228 14.21 -5.78 -19.21
N LEU A 229 14.22 -6.17 -17.95
CA LEU A 229 13.71 -7.46 -17.52
C LEU A 229 12.97 -7.34 -16.18
N ARG A 230 11.93 -8.15 -16.00
CA ARG A 230 11.24 -8.37 -14.73
C ARG A 230 12.12 -9.20 -13.78
N ALA A 231 12.98 -8.52 -13.04
CA ALA A 231 13.90 -9.12 -12.08
C ALA A 231 13.16 -9.76 -10.89
N ASP A 232 11.90 -9.35 -10.64
CA ASP A 232 11.02 -9.99 -9.67
C ASP A 232 10.44 -11.34 -10.12
N LYS A 233 10.46 -11.63 -11.42
CA LYS A 233 9.86 -12.84 -12.02
C LYS A 233 10.85 -13.74 -12.74
N MET A 234 12.06 -13.30 -13.00
CA MET A 234 13.01 -14.05 -13.84
C MET A 234 14.39 -14.16 -13.23
N ALA A 235 14.93 -15.38 -13.26
CA ALA A 235 16.35 -15.64 -13.17
C ALA A 235 17.04 -15.08 -14.42
N HIS A 236 18.25 -14.57 -14.24
CA HIS A 236 19.01 -13.93 -15.29
C HIS A 236 20.50 -14.11 -15.03
N LYS A 237 21.22 -14.63 -16.03
CA LYS A 237 22.66 -14.89 -15.94
C LYS A 237 23.35 -14.46 -17.22
N LEU A 238 24.46 -13.72 -17.11
CA LEU A 238 25.30 -13.38 -18.24
C LEU A 238 26.50 -14.34 -18.29
N SER A 239 26.63 -15.06 -19.41
CA SER A 239 27.80 -15.89 -19.71
C SER A 239 28.61 -15.28 -20.85
N THR A 240 29.93 -15.28 -20.70
CA THR A 240 30.87 -14.67 -21.65
C THR A 240 32.13 -15.50 -21.80
N SER A 241 32.76 -15.46 -22.98
CA SER A 241 34.04 -16.13 -23.22
C SER A 241 35.27 -15.26 -22.91
N SER A 242 35.05 -14.02 -22.46
CA SER A 242 36.10 -13.05 -22.11
C SER A 242 35.52 -11.86 -21.37
N ASP A 243 36.39 -11.14 -20.67
CA ASP A 243 36.08 -9.89 -19.97
C ASP A 243 35.18 -8.96 -20.80
N THR A 244 33.99 -8.71 -20.25
CA THR A 244 32.94 -7.88 -20.84
C THR A 244 32.32 -7.03 -19.73
N PHE A 245 32.06 -5.77 -20.02
CA PHE A 245 31.44 -4.83 -19.09
C PHE A 245 29.96 -4.65 -19.38
N SER A 246 29.18 -4.48 -18.32
CA SER A 246 27.77 -4.13 -18.39
C SER A 246 27.43 -3.12 -17.30
N LEU A 247 26.49 -2.23 -17.59
CA LEU A 247 25.97 -1.23 -16.66
C LEU A 247 24.52 -1.59 -16.31
N SER A 248 24.22 -1.74 -15.03
CA SER A 248 22.90 -2.19 -14.57
C SER A 248 22.30 -1.30 -13.49
N SER A 249 20.98 -1.27 -13.38
CA SER A 249 20.25 -0.52 -12.35
C SER A 249 18.86 -1.11 -12.19
N PHE A 250 18.26 -0.89 -11.02
CA PHE A 250 16.92 -1.35 -10.69
C PHE A 250 15.91 -0.22 -10.70
N TYR A 251 14.73 -0.48 -11.25
CA TYR A 251 13.53 0.29 -10.96
C TYR A 251 12.77 -0.38 -9.81
N MET A 252 12.44 0.43 -8.81
CA MET A 252 12.00 -0.01 -7.50
C MET A 252 10.63 0.57 -7.16
N THR A 253 9.86 -0.21 -6.41
CA THR A 253 8.63 0.22 -5.75
C THR A 253 8.94 0.72 -4.34
N ASP A 254 8.00 1.48 -3.78
CA ASP A 254 7.93 1.62 -2.35
C ASP A 254 7.42 0.33 -1.75
N VAL A 255 8.17 -0.16 -0.77
CA VAL A 255 7.74 -1.21 0.11
C VAL A 255 7.47 -0.48 1.42
N VAL A 256 6.24 -0.59 1.93
CA VAL A 256 5.95 -0.17 3.31
C VAL A 256 6.78 -1.09 4.20
N LYS A 257 8.01 -0.65 4.53
CA LYS A 257 9.07 -1.45 5.17
C LYS A 257 8.59 -2.22 6.40
N LYS A 258 7.54 -1.75 7.05
CA LYS A 258 7.06 -2.27 8.33
C LYS A 258 6.17 -3.51 8.20
N ARG A 259 5.56 -3.77 7.03
CA ARG A 259 4.53 -4.82 6.88
C ARG A 259 4.60 -5.47 5.50
N ALA A 260 4.70 -6.79 5.48
CA ALA A 260 4.41 -7.55 4.27
C ALA A 260 2.88 -7.64 4.06
N PRO A 261 2.40 -7.65 2.81
CA PRO A 261 1.00 -7.95 2.51
C PRO A 261 0.62 -9.34 3.07
N GLU A 262 -0.67 -9.57 3.30
CA GLU A 262 -1.17 -10.92 3.62
C GLU A 262 -0.76 -11.89 2.51
N GLY A 263 0.01 -12.93 2.85
CA GLY A 263 0.67 -13.85 1.89
C GLY A 263 2.18 -13.65 1.74
N GLY A 264 2.74 -12.56 2.30
CA GLY A 264 4.16 -12.24 2.24
C GLY A 264 4.57 -11.49 0.97
N TRP A 265 5.76 -10.89 0.97
CA TRP A 265 6.39 -10.46 -0.28
C TRP A 265 6.88 -11.71 -1.00
N ARG A 266 6.57 -11.86 -2.30
CA ARG A 266 7.30 -12.84 -3.12
C ARG A 266 8.73 -12.34 -3.29
N LEU A 267 9.60 -12.83 -2.43
CA LEU A 267 11.02 -12.51 -2.44
C LEU A 267 11.68 -13.19 -3.64
N THR A 268 12.55 -12.45 -4.33
CA THR A 268 13.46 -13.09 -5.30
C THR A 268 14.40 -14.05 -4.56
N PRO A 269 14.95 -15.08 -5.23
CA PRO A 269 15.88 -16.01 -4.59
C PRO A 269 17.03 -15.32 -3.85
N ALA A 270 17.62 -14.28 -4.48
CA ALA A 270 18.66 -13.46 -3.86
C ALA A 270 18.18 -12.71 -2.61
N ALA A 271 17.01 -12.05 -2.69
CA ALA A 271 16.41 -11.36 -1.54
C ALA A 271 16.17 -12.31 -0.37
N LYS A 272 15.65 -13.52 -0.66
CA LYS A 272 15.37 -14.54 0.35
C LYS A 272 16.63 -15.04 1.05
N VAL A 273 17.70 -15.33 0.31
CA VAL A 273 18.99 -15.76 0.90
C VAL A 273 19.56 -14.67 1.81
N ILE A 274 19.52 -13.42 1.37
CA ILE A 274 20.01 -12.28 2.16
C ILE A 274 19.14 -12.05 3.40
N GLU A 275 17.81 -12.15 3.28
CA GLU A 275 16.89 -11.96 4.41
C GLU A 275 16.99 -13.09 5.44
N ASP A 276 17.05 -14.36 5.01
CA ASP A 276 17.27 -15.50 5.89
C ASP A 276 18.60 -15.39 6.63
N TRP A 277 19.67 -14.98 5.93
CA TRP A 277 20.96 -14.71 6.55
C TRP A 277 20.88 -13.56 7.57
N THR A 278 20.17 -12.48 7.23
CA THR A 278 19.98 -11.30 8.09
C THR A 278 19.27 -11.69 9.39
N LEU A 279 18.13 -12.37 9.30
CA LEU A 279 17.35 -12.79 10.47
C LEU A 279 18.16 -13.72 11.37
N LYS A 280 18.89 -14.68 10.77
CA LYS A 280 19.78 -15.56 11.52
C LYS A 280 20.92 -14.80 12.19
N ARG A 281 21.54 -13.85 11.47
CA ARG A 281 22.63 -13.03 12.02
C ARG A 281 22.15 -12.17 13.19
N LEU A 282 20.97 -11.56 13.10
CA LEU A 282 20.36 -10.81 14.20
C LEU A 282 20.10 -11.71 15.42
N GLN A 283 19.58 -12.93 15.22
CA GLN A 283 19.39 -13.90 16.30
C GLN A 283 20.72 -14.30 16.95
N ASP A 284 21.75 -14.59 16.16
CA ASP A 284 23.08 -14.98 16.64
C ASP A 284 23.74 -13.85 17.45
N LEU A 285 23.58 -12.59 17.00
CA LEU A 285 24.04 -11.41 17.75
C LEU A 285 23.29 -11.30 19.09
N LYS A 286 21.96 -11.45 19.08
CA LYS A 286 21.14 -11.36 20.31
C LYS A 286 21.46 -12.47 21.30
N ALA A 287 21.76 -13.66 20.81
CA ALA A 287 22.12 -14.80 21.65
C ALA A 287 23.41 -14.53 22.47
N LYS A 288 24.38 -13.82 21.87
CA LYS A 288 25.67 -13.48 22.46
C LYS A 288 25.62 -12.38 23.52
N GLU A 289 24.56 -11.57 23.58
CA GLU A 289 24.45 -10.51 24.59
C GLU A 289 24.31 -11.10 26.00
N ASP A 290 25.25 -10.79 26.90
CA ASP A 290 25.13 -11.18 28.31
C ASP A 290 24.07 -10.33 29.03
N PHE A 291 23.33 -10.97 29.94
CA PHE A 291 22.24 -10.32 30.65
C PHE A 291 22.75 -9.16 31.52
N GLY A 292 22.33 -7.93 31.20
CA GLY A 292 22.66 -6.74 31.98
C GLY A 292 24.08 -6.19 31.79
N VAL A 293 24.87 -6.73 30.85
CA VAL A 293 26.18 -6.16 30.49
C VAL A 293 26.21 -5.84 28.99
N PRO A 294 26.19 -4.55 28.63
CA PRO A 294 26.48 -4.03 27.30
C PRO A 294 27.84 -4.47 26.73
N SER A 295 28.01 -5.74 26.35
CA SER A 295 29.19 -6.27 25.67
C SER A 295 28.95 -6.24 24.17
N TRP A 296 28.90 -5.05 23.59
CA TRP A 296 28.68 -4.91 22.15
C TRP A 296 29.99 -5.06 21.39
N ASP A 297 29.96 -5.80 20.29
CA ASP A 297 31.03 -5.79 19.30
C ASP A 297 31.02 -4.43 18.57
N PRO A 298 32.08 -3.61 18.68
CA PRO A 298 32.14 -2.30 18.02
C PRO A 298 32.12 -2.40 16.49
N ASP A 299 32.45 -3.56 15.93
CA ASP A 299 32.47 -3.78 14.48
C ASP A 299 31.06 -3.94 13.89
N VAL A 300 30.04 -4.16 14.74
CA VAL A 300 28.64 -4.27 14.29
C VAL A 300 27.99 -2.88 14.14
N PRO A 301 27.47 -2.53 12.95
CA PRO A 301 26.82 -1.24 12.72
C PRO A 301 25.67 -0.97 13.70
N ILE A 302 25.49 0.30 14.09
CA ILE A 302 24.42 0.70 15.04
C ILE A 302 23.03 0.30 14.53
N GLY A 303 22.77 0.48 13.22
CA GLY A 303 21.50 0.09 12.62
C GLY A 303 21.17 -1.41 12.77
N TRP A 304 22.19 -2.27 12.77
CA TRP A 304 22.02 -3.71 13.01
C TRP A 304 21.72 -4.01 14.47
N ARG A 305 22.40 -3.35 15.40
CA ARG A 305 22.12 -3.47 16.83
C ARG A 305 20.69 -3.05 17.16
N LYS A 306 20.25 -1.93 16.59
CA LYS A 306 18.87 -1.43 16.72
C LYS A 306 17.88 -2.42 16.13
N ALA A 307 18.06 -2.86 14.88
CA ALA A 307 17.18 -3.85 14.25
C ALA A 307 17.10 -5.16 15.05
N MET A 308 18.21 -5.61 15.61
CA MET A 308 18.26 -6.80 16.47
C MET A 308 17.43 -6.61 17.74
N ASN A 309 17.63 -5.51 18.47
CA ASN A 309 16.93 -5.24 19.74
C ASN A 309 15.43 -4.97 19.54
N GLN A 310 15.07 -4.40 18.40
CA GLN A 310 13.69 -4.22 17.96
C GLN A 310 13.03 -5.58 17.67
N THR A 311 13.73 -6.48 16.97
CA THR A 311 13.16 -7.78 16.55
C THR A 311 13.11 -8.79 17.71
N TYR A 312 14.13 -8.81 18.56
CA TYR A 312 14.27 -9.79 19.64
C TYR A 312 14.60 -9.11 20.96
N HIS A 313 13.73 -9.30 21.95
CA HIS A 313 13.98 -8.87 23.32
C HIS A 313 14.54 -10.03 24.18
N LYS A 314 15.56 -9.75 25.00
CA LYS A 314 16.15 -10.69 25.95
C LYS A 314 16.03 -10.11 27.35
N GLY A 315 15.13 -10.65 28.16
CA GLY A 315 14.76 -10.02 29.42
C GLY A 315 13.49 -10.61 30.01
N GLN A 316 13.25 -10.33 31.30
CA GLN A 316 11.91 -10.50 31.84
C GLN A 316 11.02 -9.34 31.39
N LEU A 317 9.86 -9.65 30.81
CA LEU A 317 8.86 -8.69 30.36
C LEU A 317 7.59 -8.75 31.22
N SER A 318 7.07 -7.59 31.59
CA SER A 318 5.70 -7.44 32.08
C SER A 318 4.80 -7.07 30.91
N GLY A 319 3.78 -7.87 30.63
CA GLY A 319 2.83 -7.58 29.55
C GLY A 319 1.63 -6.80 30.05
N ILE A 320 1.25 -5.76 29.33
CA ILE A 320 -0.01 -5.03 29.48
C ILE A 320 -1.07 -5.83 28.74
N SER A 321 -1.93 -6.52 29.48
CA SER A 321 -2.93 -7.46 28.97
C SER A 321 -4.35 -6.88 28.99
N GLY A 322 -4.56 -5.74 29.67
CA GLY A 322 -5.86 -5.07 29.67
C GLY A 322 -5.73 -3.60 30.02
N VAL A 323 -6.70 -2.82 29.54
CA VAL A 323 -6.78 -1.38 29.75
C VAL A 323 -8.21 -1.03 30.13
N GLY A 324 -8.37 -0.04 31.00
CA GLY A 324 -9.64 0.62 31.29
C GLY A 324 -9.39 2.10 31.46
N VAL A 325 -10.14 2.94 30.77
CA VAL A 325 -9.96 4.39 30.80
C VAL A 325 -11.28 5.14 30.88
N HIS A 326 -11.21 6.33 31.43
CA HIS A 326 -12.26 7.31 31.36
C HIS A 326 -11.57 8.68 31.23
N TYR A 327 -11.57 9.19 30.00
CA TYR A 327 -11.01 10.49 29.64
C TYR A 327 -12.14 11.44 29.24
N VAL A 328 -11.77 12.68 28.95
CA VAL A 328 -12.68 13.62 28.28
C VAL A 328 -13.19 13.00 26.98
N SER A 329 -14.50 13.03 26.76
CA SER A 329 -15.19 12.58 25.54
C SER A 329 -15.15 11.07 25.19
N THR A 330 -14.42 10.23 25.93
CA THR A 330 -14.33 8.79 25.62
C THR A 330 -14.04 7.88 26.82
N TYR A 331 -14.50 6.63 26.69
CA TYR A 331 -14.27 5.51 27.63
C TYR A 331 -13.38 4.42 27.02
N ASP A 332 -12.93 4.62 25.78
CA ASP A 332 -12.14 3.69 25.01
C ASP A 332 -10.82 4.35 24.55
N PHE A 333 -9.71 3.63 24.72
CA PHE A 333 -8.40 4.19 24.41
C PHE A 333 -8.11 4.23 22.92
N ASP A 334 -8.68 3.33 22.12
CA ASP A 334 -8.54 3.37 20.67
C ASP A 334 -9.21 4.63 20.11
N ASP A 335 -10.41 4.96 20.60
CA ASP A 335 -11.08 6.23 20.26
C ASP A 335 -10.24 7.45 20.69
N PHE A 336 -9.67 7.42 21.91
CA PHE A 336 -8.79 8.48 22.38
C PHE A 336 -7.55 8.65 21.50
N PHE A 337 -6.89 7.54 21.15
CA PHE A 337 -5.68 7.55 20.34
C PHE A 337 -5.97 8.04 18.90
N ASN A 338 -7.05 7.55 18.29
CA ASN A 338 -7.49 8.01 16.98
C ASN A 338 -7.84 9.50 16.99
N ALA A 339 -8.49 10.00 18.05
CA ALA A 339 -8.71 11.43 18.21
C ALA A 339 -7.38 12.19 18.32
N ALA A 340 -6.42 11.68 19.11
CA ALA A 340 -5.11 12.29 19.31
C ALA A 340 -4.29 12.45 18.01
N THR A 341 -4.53 11.63 16.97
CA THR A 341 -3.90 11.83 15.65
C THR A 341 -4.29 13.15 14.99
N ASN A 342 -5.47 13.70 15.30
CA ASN A 342 -5.93 15.00 14.81
C ASN A 342 -5.50 16.16 15.72
N GLY A 343 -4.90 15.86 16.87
CA GLY A 343 -4.42 16.86 17.82
C GLY A 343 -5.48 17.76 18.47
N PRO A 344 -6.54 17.21 19.10
CA PRO A 344 -7.56 18.00 19.77
C PRO A 344 -7.04 18.67 21.04
N ASP A 345 -7.41 19.94 21.23
CA ASP A 345 -7.23 20.70 22.47
C ASP A 345 -8.52 20.62 23.30
N TYR A 346 -8.48 19.85 24.39
CA TYR A 346 -9.66 19.60 25.22
C TYR A 346 -9.92 20.66 26.29
N ALA A 347 -9.11 21.71 26.37
CA ALA A 347 -9.20 22.67 27.45
C ALA A 347 -10.40 23.61 27.29
N THR A 348 -11.22 23.68 28.33
CA THR A 348 -12.45 24.48 28.41
C THR A 348 -12.42 25.39 29.64
N ASP A 349 -13.30 26.40 29.68
CA ASP A 349 -13.55 27.15 30.91
C ASP A 349 -14.16 26.21 31.97
N VAL A 350 -13.88 26.45 33.25
CA VAL A 350 -14.44 25.64 34.35
C VAL A 350 -15.98 25.57 34.25
N PRO A 351 -16.56 24.37 34.10
CA PRO A 351 -18.01 24.22 34.00
C PRO A 351 -18.71 24.65 35.29
N ILE A 352 -19.82 25.39 35.16
CA ILE A 352 -20.67 25.77 36.31
C ILE A 352 -21.17 24.56 37.11
N ALA A 353 -21.28 23.41 36.45
CA ALA A 353 -21.68 22.14 37.06
C ALA A 353 -20.63 21.60 38.06
N ARG A 354 -19.36 22.02 37.96
CA ARG A 354 -18.31 21.69 38.92
C ARG A 354 -18.36 22.63 40.11
N TRP A 355 -18.21 23.93 39.85
CA TRP A 355 -18.43 25.01 40.82
C TRP A 355 -18.59 26.34 40.08
N ASN A 356 -19.07 27.37 40.78
CA ASN A 356 -19.07 28.71 40.25
C ASN A 356 -17.66 29.31 40.29
N HIS A 357 -16.97 29.30 39.15
CA HIS A 357 -15.57 29.73 39.09
C HIS A 357 -15.39 31.25 39.26
N ASP A 358 -16.42 32.05 38.99
CA ASP A 358 -16.41 33.51 39.21
C ASP A 358 -16.16 33.88 40.68
N ASP A 359 -16.48 32.99 41.61
CA ASP A 359 -16.25 33.19 43.05
C ASP A 359 -14.75 33.21 43.40
N VAL A 360 -13.90 32.59 42.58
CA VAL A 360 -12.45 32.51 42.79
C VAL A 360 -11.62 33.15 41.67
N TYR A 361 -12.22 33.42 40.51
CA TYR A 361 -11.53 34.01 39.38
C TYR A 361 -11.20 35.50 39.59
N ASP A 362 -9.99 35.91 39.22
CA ASP A 362 -9.59 37.30 39.03
C ASP A 362 -8.48 37.34 37.97
N PRO A 363 -8.65 38.05 36.83
CA PRO A 363 -7.65 38.09 35.76
C PRO A 363 -6.33 38.76 36.18
N ASP A 364 -6.28 39.47 37.32
CA ASP A 364 -5.05 40.00 37.90
C ASP A 364 -4.10 38.86 38.31
N PRO A 365 -2.89 38.76 37.72
CA PRO A 365 -1.91 37.74 38.10
C PRO A 365 -1.55 37.77 39.59
N GLU A 366 -1.63 38.94 40.25
CA GLU A 366 -1.38 39.10 41.70
C GLU A 366 -2.63 38.89 42.56
N GLY A 367 -3.76 38.48 41.95
CA GLY A 367 -5.01 38.16 42.63
C GLY A 367 -4.89 37.06 43.68
N TRP A 368 -3.86 36.20 43.59
CA TRP A 368 -3.57 35.16 44.58
C TRP A 368 -3.37 35.71 46.00
N GLN A 369 -2.90 36.95 46.14
CA GLN A 369 -2.77 37.63 47.43
C GLN A 369 -4.12 37.85 48.13
N ARG A 370 -5.20 37.84 47.34
CA ARG A 370 -6.60 37.97 47.77
C ARG A 370 -7.33 36.61 47.75
N GLY A 371 -6.59 35.52 47.58
CA GLY A 371 -7.15 34.16 47.44
C GLY A 371 -7.88 33.93 46.11
N LYS A 372 -7.50 34.65 45.05
CA LYS A 372 -8.07 34.52 43.70
C LYS A 372 -7.13 33.78 42.74
N ALA A 373 -7.68 33.28 41.63
CA ALA A 373 -6.95 32.58 40.58
C ALA A 373 -7.14 33.27 39.23
N TYR A 374 -6.04 33.48 38.49
CA TYR A 374 -6.09 34.06 37.14
C TYR A 374 -6.36 33.04 36.04
N CYS A 375 -6.21 31.75 36.32
CA CYS A 375 -6.54 30.69 35.40
C CYS A 375 -8.01 30.33 35.54
N LYS A 376 -8.71 30.21 34.40
CA LYS A 376 -10.11 29.75 34.33
C LYS A 376 -10.29 28.49 33.48
N HIS A 377 -9.21 27.93 32.92
CA HIS A 377 -9.26 26.82 32.00
C HIS A 377 -8.80 25.50 32.64
N GLY A 378 -9.38 24.40 32.22
CA GLY A 378 -9.01 23.02 32.59
C GLY A 378 -9.61 22.01 31.62
N VAL A 379 -9.30 20.74 31.80
CA VAL A 379 -9.95 19.64 31.07
C VAL A 379 -10.87 18.91 32.02
N PHE A 380 -12.14 18.75 31.65
CA PHE A 380 -13.17 18.18 32.51
C PHE A 380 -13.86 17.02 31.79
N MET A 381 -13.89 15.86 32.43
CA MET A 381 -14.53 14.67 31.90
C MET A 381 -16.01 14.61 32.26
N GLU A 382 -16.83 14.00 31.41
CA GLU A 382 -18.24 13.77 31.68
C GLU A 382 -18.46 12.61 32.68
N GLY A 383 -19.65 12.53 33.29
CA GLY A 383 -20.10 11.34 34.00
C GLY A 383 -19.38 11.01 35.32
N THR A 384 -18.66 11.94 35.95
CA THR A 384 -18.00 11.72 37.25
C THR A 384 -18.99 11.45 38.40
N GLU A 385 -20.25 11.81 38.22
CA GLU A 385 -21.36 11.53 39.13
C GLU A 385 -21.92 10.11 38.99
N LEU A 386 -21.65 9.42 37.88
CA LEU A 386 -22.18 8.10 37.54
C LEU A 386 -21.40 6.99 38.25
N PHE A 387 -22.09 5.91 38.64
CA PHE A 387 -21.48 4.70 39.20
C PHE A 387 -22.46 3.53 39.27
N ASP A 388 -22.07 2.35 38.79
CA ASP A 388 -22.86 1.13 38.99
C ASP A 388 -22.65 0.52 40.39
N ASN A 389 -23.36 1.07 41.36
CA ASN A 389 -23.30 0.58 42.74
C ASN A 389 -23.79 -0.87 42.89
N LYS A 390 -24.72 -1.33 42.04
CA LYS A 390 -25.25 -2.70 42.11
C LYS A 390 -24.19 -3.71 41.68
N PHE A 391 -23.42 -3.39 40.64
CA PHE A 391 -22.33 -4.23 40.18
C PHE A 391 -21.30 -4.50 41.31
N PHE A 392 -20.97 -3.50 42.10
CA PHE A 392 -20.03 -3.61 43.23
C PHE A 392 -20.67 -4.02 44.57
N ASN A 393 -21.97 -4.38 44.59
CA ASN A 393 -22.71 -4.74 45.79
C ASN A 393 -22.73 -3.65 46.89
N LEU A 394 -22.73 -2.38 46.49
CA LEU A 394 -22.77 -1.23 47.39
C LEU A 394 -24.19 -0.67 47.49
N SER A 395 -24.60 -0.29 48.70
CA SER A 395 -25.93 0.30 48.89
C SER A 395 -26.03 1.67 48.23
N PRO A 396 -27.21 2.11 47.74
CA PRO A 396 -27.38 3.45 47.17
C PRO A 396 -27.02 4.58 48.14
N ASN A 397 -27.17 4.36 49.45
CA ASN A 397 -26.81 5.37 50.46
C ASN A 397 -25.30 5.47 50.64
N GLU A 398 -24.60 4.35 50.62
CA GLU A 398 -23.14 4.33 50.67
C GLU A 398 -22.54 4.95 49.41
N SER A 399 -23.02 4.54 48.22
CA SER A 399 -22.47 5.01 46.95
C SER A 399 -22.60 6.52 46.76
N ARG A 400 -23.69 7.15 47.23
CA ARG A 400 -23.86 8.61 47.18
C ARG A 400 -22.77 9.38 47.93
N GLY A 401 -22.27 8.83 49.03
CA GLY A 401 -21.25 9.46 49.87
C GLY A 401 -19.80 9.18 49.42
N LEU A 402 -19.59 8.20 48.53
CA LEU A 402 -18.26 7.82 48.06
C LEU A 402 -17.64 8.93 47.23
N ASP A 403 -16.34 9.16 47.44
CA ASP A 403 -15.52 9.98 46.55
C ASP A 403 -15.64 9.48 45.09
N PRO A 404 -15.91 10.38 44.11
CA PRO A 404 -15.89 10.04 42.69
C PRO A 404 -14.61 9.32 42.23
N HIS A 405 -13.44 9.62 42.80
CA HIS A 405 -12.19 8.91 42.48
C HIS A 405 -12.31 7.42 42.80
N GLN A 406 -12.93 7.05 43.93
CA GLN A 406 -13.16 5.65 44.30
C GLN A 406 -14.13 4.94 43.36
N ARG A 407 -15.11 5.66 42.83
CA ARG A 407 -16.08 5.09 41.89
C ARG A 407 -15.40 4.77 40.55
N LEU A 408 -14.72 5.77 39.99
CA LEU A 408 -14.03 5.64 38.71
C LEU A 408 -12.89 4.61 38.77
N LEU A 409 -12.06 4.62 39.81
CA LEU A 409 -10.98 3.64 39.92
C LEU A 409 -11.49 2.20 39.96
N MET A 410 -12.66 1.97 40.58
CA MET A 410 -13.24 0.63 40.68
C MET A 410 -13.77 0.16 39.33
N GLU A 411 -14.48 1.05 38.61
CA GLU A 411 -14.98 0.75 37.27
C GLU A 411 -13.84 0.52 36.29
N GLN A 412 -12.89 1.45 36.20
CA GLN A 412 -11.80 1.35 35.23
C GLN A 412 -10.78 0.28 35.60
N GLY A 413 -10.50 0.09 36.89
CA GLY A 413 -9.72 -1.04 37.36
C GLY A 413 -10.38 -2.39 37.03
N TYR A 414 -11.70 -2.50 37.16
CA TYR A 414 -12.42 -3.71 36.76
C TYR A 414 -12.42 -3.89 35.24
N ASN A 415 -12.61 -2.82 34.46
CA ASN A 415 -12.54 -2.87 33.00
C ASN A 415 -11.18 -3.38 32.54
N ALA A 416 -10.07 -2.90 33.12
CA ALA A 416 -8.74 -3.42 32.83
C ALA A 416 -8.63 -4.92 33.13
N LEU A 417 -9.15 -5.40 34.28
CA LEU A 417 -9.17 -6.83 34.61
C LEU A 417 -10.07 -7.65 33.67
N ALA A 418 -11.22 -7.11 33.27
CA ALA A 418 -12.15 -7.75 32.36
C ALA A 418 -11.53 -7.88 30.96
N SER A 419 -10.82 -6.85 30.48
CA SER A 419 -10.06 -6.85 29.23
C SER A 419 -8.96 -7.92 29.21
N MET A 420 -8.41 -8.29 30.38
CA MET A 420 -7.48 -9.43 30.52
C MET A 420 -8.17 -10.81 30.42
N GLY A 421 -9.49 -10.84 30.19
CA GLY A 421 -10.32 -12.05 30.17
C GLY A 421 -10.74 -12.55 31.56
N LEU A 422 -10.52 -11.79 32.63
CA LEU A 422 -10.83 -12.22 34.00
C LEU A 422 -12.29 -11.95 34.37
N LYS A 423 -13.01 -13.00 34.76
CA LYS A 423 -14.40 -12.90 35.23
C LYS A 423 -14.44 -12.66 36.73
N LYS A 424 -15.49 -11.98 37.23
CA LYS A 424 -15.69 -11.70 38.66
C LYS A 424 -15.55 -12.95 39.56
N LYS A 425 -16.04 -14.11 39.11
CA LYS A 425 -15.90 -15.39 39.83
C LYS A 425 -14.44 -15.84 39.99
N GLN A 426 -13.59 -15.56 39.00
CA GLN A 426 -12.16 -15.89 39.04
C GLN A 426 -11.37 -14.93 39.93
N LEU A 427 -11.83 -13.67 40.07
CA LEU A 427 -11.21 -12.67 40.94
C LEU A 427 -11.44 -12.96 42.43
N MET A 428 -12.56 -13.58 42.78
CA MET A 428 -12.84 -14.00 44.16
C MET A 428 -11.75 -14.94 44.69
N ASN A 429 -11.08 -14.52 45.76
CA ASN A 429 -9.93 -15.18 46.38
C ASN A 429 -8.65 -15.23 45.52
N ALA A 430 -8.58 -14.53 44.39
CA ALA A 430 -7.38 -14.48 43.56
C ALA A 430 -6.23 -13.72 44.21
N ALA A 431 -5.00 -14.17 43.95
CA ALA A 431 -3.76 -13.49 44.33
C ALA A 431 -3.38 -12.42 43.30
N GLY A 432 -4.28 -11.46 43.06
CA GLY A 432 -4.04 -10.31 42.19
C GLY A 432 -3.73 -9.06 42.99
N GLY A 433 -2.70 -8.32 42.58
CA GLY A 433 -2.30 -7.05 43.22
C GLY A 433 -3.10 -5.85 42.71
N ILE A 434 -3.38 -4.90 43.59
CA ILE A 434 -4.06 -3.63 43.29
C ILE A 434 -3.17 -2.49 43.77
N TYR A 435 -2.73 -1.65 42.83
CA TYR A 435 -1.85 -0.51 43.08
C TYR A 435 -2.53 0.75 42.54
N VAL A 436 -2.79 1.72 43.40
CA VAL A 436 -3.53 2.94 43.04
C VAL A 436 -2.66 4.16 43.28
N GLY A 437 -2.47 4.96 42.24
CA GLY A 437 -1.94 6.31 42.32
C GLY A 437 -3.09 7.30 42.47
N CYS A 438 -3.18 7.95 43.62
CA CYS A 438 -4.20 8.97 43.91
C CYS A 438 -3.68 9.92 45.00
N GLY A 439 -4.01 11.21 44.89
CA GLY A 439 -3.58 12.25 45.84
C GLY A 439 -4.72 12.81 46.67
N ALA A 440 -4.51 14.03 47.17
CA ALA A 440 -5.27 14.60 48.28
C ALA A 440 -6.78 14.76 48.00
N ASP A 441 -7.57 14.47 49.04
CA ASP A 441 -9.04 14.45 49.04
C ASP A 441 -9.65 15.86 48.85
N GLU A 442 -9.86 16.30 47.59
CA GLU A 442 -10.68 17.48 47.25
C GLU A 442 -12.15 17.27 47.64
N TRP A 443 -12.60 16.01 47.68
CA TRP A 443 -13.96 15.63 48.05
C TRP A 443 -14.31 16.03 49.48
N ALA A 444 -13.32 16.14 50.37
CA ALA A 444 -13.48 16.65 51.72
C ALA A 444 -14.02 18.10 51.77
N PHE A 445 -13.76 18.88 50.73
CA PHE A 445 -14.15 20.29 50.60
C PHE A 445 -15.37 20.48 49.69
N HIS A 446 -15.89 19.41 49.10
CA HIS A 446 -17.02 19.48 48.20
C HIS A 446 -18.35 19.62 48.96
N THR A 447 -19.17 20.59 48.56
CA THR A 447 -20.43 20.97 49.25
C THR A 447 -21.51 19.90 49.19
N GLY A 448 -21.43 18.98 48.22
CA GLY A 448 -22.34 17.84 48.06
C GLY A 448 -22.07 16.63 48.96
N ARG A 449 -21.03 16.65 49.79
CA ARG A 449 -20.66 15.52 50.66
C ARG A 449 -21.75 15.23 51.72
N GLN A 450 -22.38 14.07 51.64
CA GLN A 450 -23.32 13.53 52.64
C GLN A 450 -22.65 12.41 53.44
N GLY A 451 -22.93 12.33 54.75
CA GLY A 451 -22.09 11.62 55.73
C GLY A 451 -21.73 10.16 55.43
N PHE A 452 -20.48 9.78 55.78
CA PHE A 452 -20.00 8.49 56.32
C PHE A 452 -18.49 8.62 56.69
N GLY A 453 -18.15 9.49 57.64
CA GLY A 453 -16.81 9.53 58.27
C GLY A 453 -15.59 9.51 57.31
N GLY A 454 -14.48 8.89 57.75
CA GLY A 454 -13.27 8.74 56.94
C GLY A 454 -13.32 7.61 55.89
N VAL A 455 -14.32 6.72 55.94
CA VAL A 455 -14.41 5.52 55.07
C VAL A 455 -14.74 5.87 53.61
N THR A 456 -15.30 7.06 53.39
CA THR A 456 -15.67 7.55 52.06
C THR A 456 -14.59 8.37 51.36
N GLY A 457 -13.53 8.78 52.05
CA GLY A 457 -12.49 9.68 51.49
C GLY A 457 -11.04 9.38 51.93
N ALA A 458 -10.81 8.48 52.89
CA ALA A 458 -9.45 8.12 53.30
C ALA A 458 -8.70 7.38 52.17
N LEU A 459 -7.45 7.79 51.90
CA LEU A 459 -6.61 7.24 50.83
C LEU A 459 -6.48 5.70 50.86
N CYS A 460 -6.38 5.08 52.04
CA CYS A 460 -6.29 3.62 52.13
C CYS A 460 -7.54 2.88 51.61
N MET A 461 -8.69 3.55 51.56
CA MET A 461 -9.94 2.96 51.08
C MET A 461 -9.99 2.82 49.57
N TYR A 462 -9.15 3.53 48.82
CA TYR A 462 -9.18 3.51 47.36
C TYR A 462 -8.80 2.12 46.82
N SER A 463 -7.61 1.63 47.17
CA SER A 463 -7.21 0.25 46.89
C SER A 463 -7.98 -0.78 47.73
N GLY A 464 -8.23 -0.48 49.01
CA GLY A 464 -8.85 -1.41 49.95
C GLY A 464 -10.29 -1.78 49.58
N ARG A 465 -11.11 -0.78 49.23
CA ARG A 465 -12.50 -1.01 48.80
C ARG A 465 -12.55 -1.76 47.48
N PHE A 466 -11.67 -1.41 46.54
CA PHE A 466 -11.62 -2.09 45.26
C PHE A 466 -11.30 -3.59 45.43
N SER A 467 -10.30 -3.91 46.26
CA SER A 467 -9.98 -5.29 46.65
C SER A 467 -11.17 -5.99 47.32
N PHE A 468 -11.81 -5.32 48.27
CA PHE A 468 -12.95 -5.86 49.02
C PHE A 468 -14.14 -6.19 48.12
N CYS A 469 -14.51 -5.29 47.20
CA CYS A 469 -15.68 -5.49 46.33
C CYS A 469 -15.50 -6.64 45.33
N LEU A 470 -14.25 -6.93 44.94
CA LEU A 470 -13.90 -8.04 44.05
C LEU A 470 -13.47 -9.32 44.79
N GLY A 471 -13.33 -9.25 46.12
CA GLY A 471 -12.89 -10.36 46.96
C GLY A 471 -11.45 -10.81 46.70
N MET A 472 -10.58 -9.92 46.23
CA MET A 472 -9.18 -10.22 45.92
C MET A 472 -8.33 -10.29 47.20
N LYS A 473 -7.23 -11.07 47.14
CA LYS A 473 -6.37 -11.36 48.29
C LYS A 473 -4.92 -10.90 48.14
N GLY A 474 -4.55 -10.35 46.98
CA GLY A 474 -3.23 -9.77 46.79
C GLY A 474 -3.06 -8.41 47.50
N PRO A 475 -1.89 -7.78 47.38
CA PRO A 475 -1.63 -6.46 47.94
C PRO A 475 -2.63 -5.43 47.45
N ALA A 476 -3.08 -4.52 48.32
CA ALA A 476 -3.95 -3.41 47.96
C ALA A 476 -3.34 -2.10 48.48
N ILE A 477 -2.55 -1.43 47.66
CA ILE A 477 -1.74 -0.26 48.07
C ILE A 477 -2.22 0.99 47.32
N THR A 478 -2.47 2.05 48.08
CA THR A 478 -2.66 3.40 47.53
C THR A 478 -1.44 4.23 47.86
N LEU A 479 -0.89 4.95 46.88
CA LEU A 479 0.31 5.78 47.02
C LEU A 479 0.10 7.15 46.35
N THR A 480 0.85 8.14 46.83
CA THR A 480 0.87 9.48 46.25
C THR A 480 2.32 9.90 46.05
N THR A 481 2.66 10.16 44.79
CA THR A 481 3.90 10.77 44.32
C THR A 481 3.56 11.90 43.33
N GLU A 482 2.41 12.54 43.53
CA GLU A 482 1.87 13.61 42.69
C GLU A 482 1.73 13.14 41.23
N ALA A 483 2.20 13.91 40.25
CA ALA A 483 2.06 13.54 38.84
C ALA A 483 2.81 12.27 38.40
N ALA A 484 3.64 11.68 39.28
CA ALA A 484 4.25 10.37 39.07
C ALA A 484 3.41 9.20 39.62
N SER A 485 2.28 9.44 40.31
CA SER A 485 1.56 8.42 41.09
C SER A 485 1.10 7.21 40.27
N GLY A 486 0.42 7.43 39.13
CA GLY A 486 -0.04 6.34 38.28
C GLY A 486 1.12 5.51 37.70
N LEU A 487 2.24 6.15 37.39
CA LEU A 487 3.42 5.46 36.88
C LEU A 487 4.20 4.75 38.00
N SER A 488 4.25 5.30 39.20
CA SER A 488 4.75 4.63 40.40
C SER A 488 3.92 3.37 40.72
N ALA A 489 2.60 3.44 40.63
CA ALA A 489 1.72 2.28 40.78
C ALA A 489 2.00 1.21 39.72
N THR A 490 2.20 1.63 38.47
CA THR A 490 2.56 0.75 37.35
C THR A 490 3.92 0.08 37.57
N TYR A 491 4.92 0.82 38.04
CA TYR A 491 6.24 0.28 38.39
C TYR A 491 6.14 -0.86 39.42
N ILE A 492 5.42 -0.63 40.53
CA ILE A 492 5.26 -1.65 41.58
C ILE A 492 4.46 -2.85 41.05
N ALA A 493 3.42 -2.61 40.25
CA ALA A 493 2.63 -3.67 39.64
C ALA A 493 3.47 -4.54 38.69
N ALA A 494 4.32 -3.92 37.85
CA ALA A 494 5.22 -4.61 36.94
C ALA A 494 6.26 -5.46 37.69
N GLU A 495 6.88 -4.93 38.75
CA GLU A 495 7.81 -5.70 39.60
C GLU A 495 7.11 -6.89 40.28
N SER A 496 5.84 -6.73 40.68
CA SER A 496 5.08 -7.78 41.37
C SER A 496 4.76 -8.99 40.50
N VAL A 497 4.46 -8.79 39.21
CA VAL A 497 4.15 -9.88 38.27
C VAL A 497 5.41 -10.55 37.72
N GLN A 498 6.54 -9.85 37.71
CA GLN A 498 7.85 -10.42 37.37
C GLN A 498 8.47 -11.25 38.50
N LYS A 499 7.88 -11.20 39.70
CA LYS A 499 8.37 -11.86 40.91
C LYS A 499 9.79 -11.40 41.30
N LYS A 500 10.13 -10.15 40.98
CA LYS A 500 11.38 -9.51 41.39
C LYS A 500 11.28 -9.11 42.88
N GLY A 501 12.35 -9.38 43.63
CA GLY A 501 12.38 -9.54 45.09
C GLY A 501 12.09 -8.31 45.98
N LEU A 502 11.09 -7.49 45.67
CA LEU A 502 10.63 -6.37 46.51
C LEU A 502 9.10 -6.31 46.72
N ALA A 503 8.31 -6.98 45.87
CA ALA A 503 6.85 -7.04 45.97
C ALA A 503 6.34 -8.46 46.27
N VAL A 504 5.12 -8.57 46.80
CA VAL A 504 4.44 -9.88 46.91
C VAL A 504 4.21 -10.39 45.49
N SER A 505 4.68 -11.61 45.20
CA SER A 505 4.47 -12.27 43.91
C SER A 505 2.97 -12.42 43.63
N ASN A 506 2.48 -11.82 42.54
CA ASN A 506 1.10 -11.93 42.10
C ASN A 506 1.01 -12.67 40.76
N ASP A 507 -0.11 -13.33 40.51
CA ASP A 507 -0.39 -13.94 39.19
C ASP A 507 -0.73 -12.88 38.14
N PHE A 508 -1.34 -11.78 38.58
CA PHE A 508 -1.64 -10.59 37.80
C PHE A 508 -1.69 -9.37 38.72
N ALA A 509 -1.60 -8.16 38.16
CA ALA A 509 -1.76 -6.93 38.91
C ALA A 509 -2.54 -5.88 38.12
N VAL A 510 -3.20 -4.97 38.80
CA VAL A 510 -3.81 -3.78 38.20
C VAL A 510 -3.20 -2.53 38.83
N ALA A 511 -2.74 -1.62 37.97
CA ALA A 511 -2.31 -0.29 38.36
C ALA A 511 -3.33 0.73 37.87
N VAL A 512 -3.75 1.66 38.73
CA VAL A 512 -4.75 2.69 38.39
C VAL A 512 -4.22 4.06 38.78
N GLY A 513 -4.25 5.01 37.86
CA GLY A 513 -4.13 6.45 38.14
C GLY A 513 -5.51 7.09 38.07
N VAL A 514 -5.85 7.93 39.05
CA VAL A 514 -7.12 8.67 39.03
C VAL A 514 -6.93 10.07 39.60
N HIS A 515 -7.44 11.06 38.88
CA HIS A 515 -7.47 12.45 39.31
C HIS A 515 -8.70 13.16 38.73
N ILE A 516 -9.43 13.89 39.58
CA ILE A 516 -10.65 14.61 39.23
C ILE A 516 -10.66 15.96 39.97
N LEU A 517 -10.99 17.02 39.27
CA LEU A 517 -11.16 18.37 39.76
C LEU A 517 -12.56 18.53 40.37
N LEU A 518 -12.63 18.54 41.70
CA LEU A 518 -13.90 18.57 42.45
C LEU A 518 -14.16 19.89 43.18
N ALA A 519 -13.12 20.68 43.44
CA ALA A 519 -13.24 21.94 44.18
C ALA A 519 -12.21 23.01 43.77
N PRO A 520 -12.54 24.32 43.94
CA PRO A 520 -11.63 25.42 43.59
C PRO A 520 -10.46 25.62 44.56
N MET A 521 -10.39 24.88 45.67
CA MET A 521 -9.54 25.21 46.82
C MET A 521 -8.04 25.37 46.47
N TRP A 522 -7.52 24.58 45.54
CA TRP A 522 -6.11 24.61 45.15
C TRP A 522 -5.75 25.66 44.10
N TRP A 523 -6.74 26.27 43.44
CA TRP A 523 -6.50 27.16 42.30
C TRP A 523 -5.72 28.42 42.68
N PRO A 524 -6.05 29.17 43.75
CA PRO A 524 -5.25 30.32 44.16
C PRO A 524 -3.83 29.94 44.57
N ASN A 525 -3.65 28.78 45.22
CA ASN A 525 -2.32 28.29 45.62
C ASN A 525 -1.47 27.93 44.39
N HIS A 526 -2.05 27.35 43.35
CA HIS A 526 -1.32 27.03 42.12
C HIS A 526 -0.97 28.30 41.32
N CYS A 527 -1.84 29.32 41.32
CA CYS A 527 -1.50 30.64 40.81
C CYS A 527 -0.37 31.30 41.60
N MET A 528 -0.40 31.24 42.95
CA MET A 528 0.67 31.75 43.82
C MET A 528 2.03 31.10 43.53
N GLN A 529 2.05 29.79 43.24
CA GLN A 529 3.27 29.07 42.88
C GLN A 529 3.71 29.29 41.41
N GLY A 530 2.92 30.05 40.63
CA GLY A 530 3.13 30.23 39.20
C GLY A 530 3.12 28.90 38.45
N TRP A 531 2.30 27.94 38.87
CA TRP A 531 2.16 26.64 38.20
C TRP A 531 1.15 26.68 37.07
N TYR A 532 0.11 27.50 37.22
CA TYR A 532 -0.90 27.65 36.18
C TYR A 532 -0.46 28.56 35.04
N SER A 533 -0.74 28.13 33.81
CA SER A 533 -0.59 28.98 32.63
C SER A 533 -1.56 30.16 32.69
N ALA A 534 -1.08 31.36 32.42
CA ALA A 534 -1.92 32.55 32.28
C ALA A 534 -2.73 32.50 30.97
N THR A 535 -2.17 31.87 29.94
CA THR A 535 -2.89 31.61 28.67
C THR A 535 -3.94 30.50 28.78
N GLY A 536 -3.85 29.69 29.84
CA GLY A 536 -4.77 28.58 30.10
C GLY A 536 -4.55 27.38 29.19
N ARG A 537 -3.31 27.15 28.74
CA ARG A 537 -2.89 26.00 27.92
C ARG A 537 -1.53 25.49 28.37
N CYS A 538 -1.27 24.20 28.19
CA CYS A 538 0.07 23.64 28.36
C CYS A 538 0.83 23.81 27.03
N GLN A 539 1.84 24.68 26.97
CA GLN A 539 2.55 24.99 25.73
C GLN A 539 3.92 24.30 25.66
N SER A 540 3.94 22.99 25.86
CA SER A 540 5.20 22.24 25.95
C SER A 540 6.09 22.42 24.73
N PHE A 541 7.40 22.49 24.99
CA PHE A 541 8.49 22.76 24.03
C PHE A 541 8.48 24.16 23.41
N ASN A 542 7.45 24.98 23.65
CA ASN A 542 7.34 26.30 23.04
C ASN A 542 8.15 27.36 23.81
N ALA A 543 8.66 28.37 23.10
CA ALA A 543 9.26 29.56 23.69
C ALA A 543 8.31 30.33 24.64
N SER A 544 6.99 30.20 24.48
CA SER A 544 5.98 30.87 25.31
C SER A 544 5.46 30.06 26.50
N ALA A 545 6.08 28.92 26.81
CA ALA A 545 5.69 28.02 27.91
C ALA A 545 5.69 28.73 29.29
N ASP A 546 4.50 28.95 29.87
CA ASP A 546 4.27 29.73 31.10
C ASP A 546 3.65 28.94 32.27
N GLY A 547 3.40 27.64 32.11
CA GLY A 547 2.82 26.75 33.10
C GLY A 547 1.93 25.67 32.47
N TYR A 548 1.16 24.98 33.31
CA TYR A 548 0.19 23.97 32.89
C TYR A 548 -1.24 24.36 33.28
N ILE A 549 -2.23 23.60 32.83
CA ILE A 549 -3.59 23.57 33.38
C ILE A 549 -3.87 22.15 33.88
N ARG A 550 -4.88 21.93 34.74
CA ARG A 550 -5.22 20.59 35.24
C ARG A 550 -6.31 19.93 34.40
N GLY A 551 -6.31 18.59 34.38
CA GLY A 551 -7.31 17.79 33.70
C GLY A 551 -7.88 16.67 34.57
N ASP A 552 -9.13 16.29 34.30
CA ASP A 552 -9.77 15.09 34.85
C ASP A 552 -9.39 13.85 34.03
N ALA A 553 -9.02 12.76 34.69
CA ALA A 553 -8.81 11.47 34.03
C ALA A 553 -8.75 10.30 35.01
N CYS A 554 -9.16 9.12 34.54
CA CYS A 554 -8.87 7.84 35.17
C CYS A 554 -8.34 6.85 34.14
N ALA A 555 -7.23 6.19 34.45
CA ALA A 555 -6.66 5.16 33.59
C ALA A 555 -6.13 3.99 34.41
N ALA A 556 -6.35 2.79 33.91
CA ALA A 556 -5.96 1.54 34.53
C ALA A 556 -5.25 0.62 33.51
N VAL A 557 -4.16 -0.01 33.96
CA VAL A 557 -3.45 -1.05 33.21
C VAL A 557 -3.44 -2.35 33.99
N GLY A 558 -3.86 -3.43 33.32
CA GLY A 558 -3.80 -4.79 33.79
C GLY A 558 -2.51 -5.46 33.30
N LEU A 559 -1.73 -6.02 34.24
CA LEU A 559 -0.39 -6.57 33.99
C LEU A 559 -0.35 -8.06 34.32
N LYS A 560 0.37 -8.81 33.48
CA LYS A 560 0.80 -10.21 33.71
C LYS A 560 2.28 -10.35 33.36
N GLY A 561 2.91 -11.43 33.79
CA GLY A 561 4.23 -11.79 33.26
C GLY A 561 4.11 -12.19 31.79
N ALA A 562 4.68 -11.40 30.89
CA ALA A 562 4.82 -11.77 29.47
C ALA A 562 5.92 -12.82 29.28
N THR A 563 6.83 -12.92 30.25
CA THR A 563 7.82 -13.98 30.34
C THR A 563 7.84 -14.58 31.73
N SER A 564 8.29 -15.82 31.84
CA SER A 564 8.59 -16.49 33.10
C SER A 564 10.03 -17.03 33.11
N ILE A 565 10.63 -17.14 34.29
CA ILE A 565 11.92 -17.82 34.45
C ILE A 565 11.64 -19.27 34.82
N VAL A 566 12.00 -20.20 33.95
CA VAL A 566 11.92 -21.65 34.18
C VAL A 566 13.33 -22.22 34.01
N ASP A 567 13.85 -22.87 35.06
CA ASP A 567 15.21 -23.43 35.08
C ASP A 567 16.33 -22.43 34.69
N GLY A 568 16.18 -21.17 35.10
CA GLY A 568 17.15 -20.10 34.80
C GLY A 568 17.08 -19.58 33.37
N ARG A 569 16.10 -20.01 32.56
CA ARG A 569 15.86 -19.52 31.20
C ARG A 569 14.56 -18.72 31.14
N VAL A 570 14.57 -17.69 30.30
CA VAL A 570 13.38 -16.88 30.02
C VAL A 570 12.52 -17.62 29.00
N VAL A 571 11.26 -17.88 29.36
CA VAL A 571 10.24 -18.50 28.49
C VAL A 571 9.14 -17.46 28.25
N GLN A 572 8.82 -17.21 26.98
CA GLN A 572 7.73 -16.32 26.58
C GLN A 572 6.37 -16.96 26.90
N ASN A 573 5.41 -16.14 27.27
CA ASN A 573 4.04 -16.56 27.51
C ASN A 573 3.23 -16.40 26.22
N ASP A 574 3.09 -17.49 25.47
CA ASP A 574 2.35 -17.49 24.20
C ASP A 574 0.82 -17.62 24.37
N LYS A 575 0.31 -17.66 25.61
CA LYS A 575 -1.12 -17.87 25.88
C LYS A 575 -1.92 -16.58 26.00
N ASP A 576 -1.29 -15.52 26.49
CA ASP A 576 -1.91 -14.23 26.72
C ASP A 576 -1.52 -13.28 25.60
N GLU A 577 -2.48 -12.48 25.13
CA GLU A 577 -2.22 -11.38 24.22
C GLU A 577 -1.86 -10.13 25.01
N PHE A 578 -0.84 -9.41 24.54
CA PHE A 578 -0.34 -8.20 25.17
C PHE A 578 -0.42 -7.02 24.21
N ILE A 579 -1.00 -5.93 24.69
CA ILE A 579 -1.11 -4.66 23.97
C ILE A 579 0.28 -4.03 23.79
N GLY A 580 1.10 -4.18 24.83
CA GLY A 580 2.51 -3.80 24.86
C GLY A 580 3.18 -4.42 26.08
N THR A 581 4.48 -4.24 26.21
CA THR A 581 5.26 -4.79 27.32
C THR A 581 6.14 -3.73 27.97
N ILE A 582 6.47 -3.96 29.23
CA ILE A 582 7.37 -3.14 30.04
C ILE A 582 8.64 -3.97 30.29
N PRO A 583 9.70 -3.77 29.48
CA PRO A 583 11.00 -4.42 29.70
C PRO A 583 11.75 -3.90 30.93
N GLY A 584 11.61 -2.63 31.27
CA GLY A 584 12.34 -2.04 32.38
C GLY A 584 11.74 -0.75 32.88
N ALA A 585 11.91 -0.49 34.16
CA ALA A 585 11.46 0.72 34.82
C ALA A 585 12.36 1.05 36.01
N MET A 586 12.36 2.32 36.42
CA MET A 586 13.10 2.82 37.57
C MET A 586 12.31 3.89 38.30
N MET A 587 12.47 3.95 39.62
CA MET A 587 11.95 5.01 40.47
C MET A 587 13.06 5.51 41.40
N ASN A 588 13.32 6.82 41.41
CA ASN A 588 14.31 7.46 42.29
C ASN A 588 13.78 8.79 42.88
N THR A 589 14.63 9.48 43.64
CA THR A 589 14.33 10.81 44.19
C THR A 589 15.51 11.76 43.97
N ASN A 590 15.21 13.04 43.77
CA ASN A 590 16.19 14.11 43.62
C ASN A 590 17.02 14.35 44.89
N GLY A 591 16.53 13.92 46.07
CA GLY A 591 17.24 14.13 47.33
C GLY A 591 17.37 15.62 47.70
N LYS A 592 18.52 16.01 48.25
CA LYS A 592 18.77 17.38 48.70
C LYS A 592 19.25 18.26 47.55
N ILE A 593 18.36 19.10 47.05
CA ILE A 593 18.59 20.10 45.99
C ILE A 593 18.28 21.52 46.51
N ALA A 594 18.36 22.54 45.63
CA ALA A 594 18.22 23.95 46.00
C ALA A 594 16.87 24.28 46.67
N THR A 595 15.77 23.78 46.12
CA THR A 595 14.45 23.75 46.76
C THR A 595 13.76 22.43 46.41
N LEU A 596 12.80 21.99 47.23
CA LEU A 596 12.14 20.69 47.06
C LEU A 596 11.53 20.50 45.65
N SER A 597 11.02 21.58 45.06
CA SER A 597 10.31 21.57 43.76
C SER A 597 11.18 21.99 42.57
N THR A 598 12.48 22.25 42.76
CA THR A 598 13.36 22.63 41.64
C THR A 598 13.63 21.39 40.76
N PRO A 599 13.56 21.49 39.42
CA PRO A 599 13.96 20.40 38.54
C PRO A 599 15.43 20.03 38.74
N HIS A 600 15.77 18.75 38.58
CA HIS A 600 17.11 18.24 38.84
C HIS A 600 17.57 17.26 37.74
N GLY A 601 18.18 17.82 36.70
CA GLY A 601 18.59 17.06 35.51
C GLY A 601 19.46 15.82 35.76
N PRO A 602 20.46 15.85 36.67
CA PRO A 602 21.23 14.64 36.98
C PRO A 602 20.38 13.51 37.58
N GLY A 603 19.39 13.83 38.42
CA GLY A 603 18.49 12.84 39.00
C GLY A 603 17.56 12.21 37.96
N GLU A 604 17.14 13.00 36.97
CA GLU A 604 16.38 12.51 35.80
C GLU A 604 17.25 11.59 34.94
N GLN A 605 18.50 11.99 34.63
CA GLN A 605 19.45 11.18 33.87
C GLN A 605 19.73 9.82 34.54
N GLU A 606 19.97 9.81 35.85
CA GLU A 606 20.17 8.58 36.62
C GLU A 606 18.96 7.64 36.54
N CYS A 607 17.74 8.19 36.64
CA CYS A 607 16.51 7.43 36.55
C CYS A 607 16.37 6.76 35.17
N VAL A 608 16.55 7.55 34.10
CA VAL A 608 16.45 7.10 32.70
C VAL A 608 17.50 6.04 32.38
N VAL A 609 18.78 6.31 32.67
CA VAL A 609 19.89 5.38 32.41
C VAL A 609 19.66 4.05 33.14
N GLN A 610 19.21 4.09 34.40
CA GLN A 610 18.99 2.87 35.16
C GLN A 610 17.76 2.09 34.65
N ALA A 611 16.70 2.74 34.21
CA ALA A 611 15.56 2.07 33.59
C ALA A 611 15.94 1.38 32.26
N ILE A 612 16.74 2.04 31.43
CA ILE A 612 17.27 1.47 30.17
C ILE A 612 18.18 0.26 30.47
N ARG A 613 19.02 0.35 31.50
CA ARG A 613 19.83 -0.79 31.98
C ARG A 613 18.95 -1.94 32.49
N ASN A 614 17.90 -1.63 33.24
CA ASN A 614 16.94 -2.63 33.72
C ASN A 614 16.20 -3.31 32.56
N ALA A 615 15.97 -2.60 31.45
CA ALA A 615 15.43 -3.14 30.21
C ALA A 615 16.44 -3.95 29.39
N GLY A 616 17.74 -3.89 29.69
CA GLY A 616 18.77 -4.65 28.98
C GLY A 616 19.00 -4.17 27.53
N ILE A 617 18.76 -2.90 27.24
CA ILE A 617 18.93 -2.28 25.91
C ILE A 617 19.92 -1.12 25.96
N SER A 618 20.35 -0.65 24.79
CA SER A 618 21.17 0.55 24.63
C SER A 618 20.31 1.81 24.63
N PRO A 619 20.80 2.97 25.12
CA PRO A 619 20.08 4.23 24.99
C PRO A 619 19.78 4.63 23.52
N MET A 620 20.58 4.15 22.57
CA MET A 620 20.38 4.33 21.12
C MET A 620 19.19 3.51 20.56
N ASP A 621 18.75 2.47 21.25
CA ASP A 621 17.61 1.65 20.80
C ASP A 621 16.27 2.37 20.99
N MET A 622 16.25 3.43 21.81
CA MET A 622 15.05 4.22 22.11
C MET A 622 14.66 5.09 20.92
N ASP A 623 13.42 4.95 20.48
CA ASP A 623 12.85 5.64 19.32
C ASP A 623 12.18 6.97 19.73
N CYS A 624 11.45 6.93 20.84
CA CYS A 624 10.62 8.03 21.31
C CYS A 624 10.70 8.16 22.84
N VAL A 625 10.56 9.40 23.33
CA VAL A 625 10.33 9.69 24.74
C VAL A 625 9.13 10.62 24.88
N GLU A 626 8.14 10.15 25.64
CA GLU A 626 7.07 10.97 26.17
C GLU A 626 7.57 11.64 27.46
N GLY A 627 7.82 12.94 27.36
CA GLY A 627 8.32 13.73 28.49
C GLY A 627 7.22 14.06 29.50
N HIS A 628 7.64 14.37 30.72
CA HIS A 628 6.77 14.94 31.74
C HIS A 628 6.32 16.35 31.35
N MET A 629 7.24 17.19 30.87
CA MET A 629 6.98 18.48 30.20
C MET A 629 5.87 19.32 30.85
N ASN A 630 6.18 19.97 31.98
CA ASN A 630 5.21 20.73 32.79
C ASN A 630 4.78 22.09 32.22
N GLY A 631 5.13 22.41 30.98
CA GLY A 631 4.77 23.67 30.32
C GLY A 631 5.51 24.89 30.88
N LYS A 632 6.57 24.71 31.66
CA LYS A 632 7.40 25.81 32.19
C LYS A 632 8.70 25.97 31.41
N PHE A 633 8.94 27.18 30.92
CA PHE A 633 10.07 27.53 30.08
C PHE A 633 11.43 26.95 30.52
N LEU A 634 11.86 27.17 31.78
CA LEU A 634 13.16 26.69 32.25
C LEU A 634 13.15 25.19 32.62
N ASP A 635 12.04 24.71 33.20
CA ASP A 635 11.94 23.33 33.67
C ASP A 635 11.94 22.34 32.50
N GLU A 636 11.25 22.69 31.41
CA GLU A 636 11.25 21.88 30.18
C GLU A 636 12.62 21.88 29.51
N ALA A 637 13.33 23.01 29.47
CA ALA A 637 14.70 23.05 28.94
C ALA A 637 15.64 22.12 29.72
N ILE A 638 15.53 22.07 31.05
CA ILE A 638 16.33 21.16 31.88
C ILE A 638 15.96 19.70 31.58
N GLU A 639 14.67 19.40 31.45
CA GLU A 639 14.19 18.04 31.19
C GLU A 639 14.61 17.54 29.80
N MET A 640 14.43 18.35 28.75
CA MET A 640 14.84 18.02 27.38
C MET A 640 16.34 17.73 27.30
N ASN A 641 17.17 18.59 27.90
CA ASN A 641 18.61 18.38 27.94
C ASN A 641 19.00 17.13 28.76
N SER A 642 18.23 16.79 29.79
CA SER A 642 18.49 15.62 30.65
C SER A 642 18.14 14.33 29.93
N LEU A 643 17.00 14.30 29.24
CA LEU A 643 16.61 13.20 28.36
C LEU A 643 17.64 13.02 27.23
N TRP A 644 18.02 14.10 26.55
CA TRP A 644 19.00 14.03 25.46
C TRP A 644 20.34 13.46 25.96
N ARG A 645 20.89 13.96 27.06
CA ARG A 645 22.15 13.44 27.66
C ARG A 645 22.07 11.99 28.14
N ALA A 646 20.88 11.52 28.51
CA ALA A 646 20.68 10.13 28.93
C ALA A 646 20.59 9.16 27.73
N HIS A 647 20.21 9.66 26.55
CA HIS A 647 19.93 8.85 25.37
C HIS A 647 20.95 8.98 24.23
N ARG A 648 21.56 10.15 24.09
CA ARG A 648 22.43 10.54 22.98
C ARG A 648 23.67 11.25 23.52
N SER A 649 24.71 11.27 22.71
CA SER A 649 25.96 11.98 22.94
C SER A 649 26.24 12.96 21.80
N ASP A 650 27.25 13.83 21.95
CA ASP A 650 27.64 14.80 20.93
C ASP A 650 28.07 14.18 19.58
N VAL A 651 28.39 12.87 19.57
CA VAL A 651 28.80 12.15 18.35
C VAL A 651 27.65 11.47 17.63
N ASP A 652 26.51 11.30 18.29
CA ASP A 652 25.34 10.64 17.71
C ASP A 652 24.61 11.62 16.78
N LYS A 653 24.19 11.14 15.60
CA LYS A 653 23.46 11.96 14.62
C LYS A 653 21.99 11.60 14.46
N GLU A 654 21.57 10.46 15.00
CA GLU A 654 20.19 9.98 14.90
C GLU A 654 19.30 10.70 15.92
N PRO A 655 18.27 11.44 15.46
CA PRO A 655 17.43 12.19 16.36
C PRO A 655 16.57 11.27 17.25
N LEU A 656 16.41 11.64 18.52
CA LEU A 656 15.42 11.04 19.40
C LEU A 656 14.10 11.81 19.27
N CYS A 657 12.97 11.11 19.14
CA CYS A 657 11.66 11.76 19.03
C CYS A 657 11.12 12.13 20.42
N TYR A 658 10.59 13.35 20.57
CA TYR A 658 10.02 13.87 21.81
C TYR A 658 8.53 14.15 21.63
N THR A 659 7.73 13.65 22.56
CA THR A 659 6.29 13.85 22.60
C THR A 659 5.83 14.32 23.98
N ALA A 660 4.69 15.00 24.04
CA ALA A 660 4.05 15.38 25.30
C ALA A 660 2.52 15.37 25.19
N ALA A 661 1.82 14.76 26.14
CA ALA A 661 0.36 14.63 26.13
C ALA A 661 -0.36 15.83 26.75
N LYS A 662 0.29 16.51 27.70
CA LYS A 662 -0.30 17.64 28.45
C LYS A 662 -0.84 18.79 27.58
N PRO A 663 -0.25 19.11 26.41
CA PRO A 663 -0.85 20.09 25.49
C PRO A 663 -2.27 19.73 25.02
N SER A 664 -2.64 18.44 24.96
CA SER A 664 -3.98 17.99 24.56
C SER A 664 -4.89 17.76 25.76
N VAL A 665 -4.43 17.01 26.76
CA VAL A 665 -5.27 16.54 27.89
C VAL A 665 -5.02 17.26 29.21
N ALA A 666 -4.24 18.34 29.20
CA ALA A 666 -3.78 19.04 30.40
C ALA A 666 -2.95 18.15 31.34
N ASN A 667 -2.56 18.69 32.50
CA ASN A 667 -1.89 17.94 33.55
C ASN A 667 -2.93 17.19 34.39
N GLU A 668 -3.12 15.91 34.09
CA GLU A 668 -4.01 14.99 34.80
C GLU A 668 -3.47 14.55 36.17
N VAL A 669 -2.47 15.28 36.70
CA VAL A 669 -1.80 15.04 37.98
C VAL A 669 -1.48 13.55 38.12
N GLU A 670 -2.09 12.81 39.03
CA GLU A 670 -1.80 11.41 39.35
C GLU A 670 -1.98 10.45 38.16
N THR A 671 -2.85 10.80 37.20
CA THR A 671 -3.11 9.96 36.00
C THR A 671 -2.13 10.27 34.86
N SER A 672 -1.41 11.41 34.90
CA SER A 672 -0.56 11.87 33.78
C SER A 672 0.43 10.82 33.28
N GLY A 673 1.12 10.15 34.19
CA GLY A 673 2.15 9.17 33.83
C GLY A 673 1.60 7.90 33.17
N ILE A 674 0.43 7.42 33.61
CA ILE A 674 -0.19 6.22 33.02
C ILE A 674 -0.84 6.54 31.67
N THR A 675 -1.41 7.74 31.51
CA THR A 675 -1.90 8.24 30.21
C THR A 675 -0.78 8.34 29.18
N ALA A 676 0.36 8.89 29.59
CA ALA A 676 1.58 8.93 28.79
C ALA A 676 2.05 7.51 28.37
N LEU A 677 2.02 6.54 29.29
CA LEU A 677 2.34 5.14 29.00
C LEU A 677 1.40 4.51 27.99
N LEU A 678 0.09 4.68 28.14
CA LEU A 678 -0.87 4.14 27.20
C LEU A 678 -0.69 4.77 25.81
N ARG A 679 -0.45 6.07 25.74
CA ARG A 679 -0.22 6.78 24.47
C ARG A 679 0.97 6.21 23.71
N VAL A 680 2.11 5.97 24.36
CA VAL A 680 3.28 5.40 23.67
C VAL A 680 3.09 3.93 23.28
N VAL A 681 2.39 3.14 24.11
CA VAL A 681 2.09 1.74 23.80
C VAL A 681 1.18 1.65 22.57
N PHE A 682 0.14 2.47 22.49
CA PHE A 682 -0.76 2.50 21.34
C PHE A 682 -0.09 3.13 20.12
N SER A 683 0.84 4.08 20.29
CA SER A 683 1.68 4.57 19.19
C SER A 683 2.43 3.43 18.50
N GLY A 684 2.97 2.48 19.27
CA GLY A 684 3.58 1.27 18.71
C GLY A 684 2.59 0.34 18.02
N GLN A 685 1.38 0.16 18.58
CA GLN A 685 0.36 -0.68 17.94
C GLN A 685 -0.14 -0.10 16.60
N TYR A 686 -0.31 1.21 16.53
CA TYR A 686 -0.70 1.92 15.30
C TYR A 686 0.50 2.25 14.38
N GLY A 687 1.73 2.08 14.85
CA GLY A 687 2.95 2.28 14.07
C GLY A 687 3.31 3.74 13.78
N HIS A 688 2.76 4.69 14.54
CA HIS A 688 3.04 6.13 14.42
C HIS A 688 2.87 6.87 15.75
N MET A 689 3.56 7.99 15.90
CA MET A 689 3.52 8.90 17.04
C MET A 689 2.55 10.05 16.75
N THR A 690 1.66 10.34 17.70
CA THR A 690 0.70 11.46 17.60
C THR A 690 1.36 12.82 17.86
N PRO A 691 0.86 13.92 17.28
CA PRO A 691 1.46 15.26 17.40
C PRO A 691 1.41 15.83 18.82
N THR A 692 2.36 16.72 19.11
CA THR A 692 2.34 17.62 20.28
C THR A 692 1.80 18.99 19.86
N LEU A 693 0.82 19.50 20.62
CA LEU A 693 0.13 20.75 20.27
C LEU A 693 0.89 21.99 20.69
N HIS A 694 0.45 23.13 20.15
CA HIS A 694 0.89 24.47 20.49
C HIS A 694 2.38 24.79 20.22
N LEU A 695 3.14 23.89 19.60
CA LEU A 695 4.54 24.15 19.23
C LEU A 695 4.63 25.04 17.97
N ARG A 696 4.85 26.34 18.16
CA ARG A 696 5.03 27.35 17.09
C ARG A 696 6.48 27.79 16.94
N GLN A 697 7.17 27.97 18.06
CA GLN A 697 8.57 28.34 18.13
C GLN A 697 9.20 27.51 19.24
N SER A 698 10.27 26.77 18.93
CA SER A 698 10.99 25.97 19.92
C SER A 698 11.61 26.86 21.01
N ASN A 699 11.73 26.30 22.21
CA ASN A 699 12.42 26.93 23.31
C ASN A 699 13.90 27.14 22.97
N PRO A 700 14.44 28.38 23.00
CA PRO A 700 15.82 28.67 22.60
C PRO A 700 16.89 28.09 23.53
N HIS A 701 16.53 27.56 24.71
CA HIS A 701 17.46 26.85 25.60
C HIS A 701 17.60 25.36 25.28
N SER A 702 16.88 24.88 24.26
CA SER A 702 16.93 23.52 23.76
C SER A 702 16.77 23.60 22.24
N ASP A 703 17.88 23.65 21.50
CA ASP A 703 17.84 23.77 20.05
C ASP A 703 17.79 22.37 19.39
N PRO A 704 16.67 22.00 18.72
CA PRO A 704 16.56 20.74 17.99
C PRO A 704 17.50 20.60 16.79
N PHE A 705 18.10 21.69 16.32
CA PHE A 705 19.05 21.67 15.22
C PHE A 705 20.49 21.38 15.68
N GLU A 706 20.87 21.81 16.88
CA GLU A 706 22.20 21.54 17.44
C GLU A 706 22.27 20.19 18.15
N GLN A 707 21.17 19.80 18.79
CA GLN A 707 21.04 18.52 19.49
C GLN A 707 20.17 17.61 18.63
N PRO A 708 20.58 16.38 18.29
CA PRO A 708 19.77 15.45 17.49
C PRO A 708 18.50 15.04 18.25
N MET A 709 17.48 15.89 18.18
CA MET A 709 16.16 15.69 18.75
C MET A 709 15.11 16.11 17.73
N MET A 710 14.00 15.39 17.71
CA MET A 710 12.87 15.66 16.84
C MET A 710 11.64 15.92 17.70
N LEU A 711 11.16 17.16 17.71
CA LEU A 711 9.93 17.52 18.39
C LEU A 711 8.74 17.15 17.50
N VAL A 712 7.93 16.20 17.93
CA VAL A 712 6.84 15.65 17.11
C VAL A 712 5.65 16.63 17.12
N ASN A 713 5.49 17.42 16.04
CA ASN A 713 4.39 18.38 15.85
C ASN A 713 3.36 17.94 14.80
N GLU A 714 3.63 16.85 14.08
CA GLU A 714 2.74 16.17 13.14
C GLU A 714 2.74 14.66 13.43
N ASN A 715 1.87 13.89 12.77
CA ASN A 715 1.91 12.44 12.89
C ASN A 715 3.18 11.90 12.24
N ILE A 716 4.05 11.24 13.01
CA ILE A 716 5.31 10.70 12.50
C ILE A 716 5.29 9.18 12.61
N GLU A 717 5.56 8.53 11.49
CA GLU A 717 5.67 7.09 11.41
C GLU A 717 6.85 6.53 12.22
N LEU A 718 6.62 5.46 13.00
CA LEU A 718 7.70 4.79 13.72
C LEU A 718 8.63 4.04 12.74
N PRO A 719 9.96 4.06 12.91
CA PRO A 719 10.87 3.55 11.89
C PRO A 719 10.83 2.01 11.69
N TYR A 720 10.39 1.25 12.70
CA TYR A 720 10.37 -0.22 12.69
C TYR A 720 8.97 -0.78 13.01
N LYS A 721 8.80 -2.11 12.87
CA LYS A 721 7.55 -2.80 13.23
C LYS A 721 7.30 -2.80 14.74
N SER A 722 8.36 -2.75 15.53
CA SER A 722 8.31 -2.53 16.97
C SER A 722 8.98 -1.21 17.31
N ALA A 723 8.72 -0.69 18.51
CA ALA A 723 9.43 0.47 19.01
C ALA A 723 9.68 0.38 20.52
N TYR A 724 10.82 0.93 20.96
CA TYR A 724 11.06 1.23 22.36
C TYR A 724 10.74 2.69 22.62
N SER A 725 9.78 2.91 23.51
CA SER A 725 9.35 4.24 23.91
C SER A 725 9.52 4.45 25.40
N GLY A 726 9.99 5.62 25.80
CA GLY A 726 10.22 5.98 27.18
C GLY A 726 9.14 6.91 27.71
N VAL A 727 8.83 6.80 29.00
CA VAL A 727 7.88 7.69 29.66
C VAL A 727 8.48 8.21 30.95
N LEU A 728 8.65 9.53 31.05
CA LEU A 728 9.09 10.20 32.27
C LEU A 728 7.90 10.83 32.99
N ALA A 729 7.76 10.54 34.28
CA ALA A 729 6.83 11.24 35.16
C ALA A 729 7.53 11.72 36.43
N LYS A 730 7.24 12.96 36.84
CA LYS A 730 7.86 13.61 38.00
C LYS A 730 6.80 14.11 38.97
N GLY A 731 7.02 13.87 40.26
CA GLY A 731 6.28 14.52 41.33
C GLY A 731 6.99 15.78 41.78
N PHE A 732 6.26 16.83 42.16
CA PHE A 732 6.89 18.07 42.67
C PHE A 732 7.68 17.84 43.97
N GLY A 733 7.40 16.75 44.70
CA GLY A 733 8.19 16.30 45.85
C GLY A 733 9.56 15.72 45.50
N GLY A 734 9.91 15.66 44.21
CA GLY A 734 11.21 15.23 43.70
C GLY A 734 11.31 13.74 43.39
N THR A 735 10.21 12.99 43.37
CA THR A 735 10.19 11.60 42.89
C THR A 735 10.15 11.56 41.38
N ASN A 736 11.07 10.82 40.75
CA ASN A 736 11.04 10.56 39.31
C ASN A 736 10.77 9.09 39.05
N VAL A 737 9.96 8.81 38.04
CA VAL A 737 9.68 7.47 37.55
C VAL A 737 9.90 7.46 36.05
N TYR A 738 10.65 6.48 35.57
CA TYR A 738 10.84 6.24 34.15
C TYR A 738 10.46 4.80 33.79
N VAL A 739 9.62 4.65 32.77
CA VAL A 739 9.19 3.35 32.25
C VAL A 739 9.58 3.24 30.79
N VAL A 740 10.22 2.14 30.43
CA VAL A 740 10.45 1.75 29.04
C VAL A 740 9.31 0.84 28.63
N ALA A 741 8.67 1.15 27.50
CA ALA A 741 7.65 0.34 26.85
C ALA A 741 8.22 -0.23 25.54
N TRP A 742 7.97 -1.51 25.29
CA TRP A 742 8.22 -2.16 24.01
C TRP A 742 6.89 -2.64 23.43
N SER A 743 6.57 -2.14 22.24
CA SER A 743 5.28 -2.37 21.58
C SER A 743 5.53 -2.74 20.12
N THR A 744 4.65 -3.59 19.59
CA THR A 744 4.69 -4.01 18.19
C THR A 744 3.40 -3.57 17.52
N ILE A 745 3.54 -3.19 16.28
CA ILE A 745 2.46 -2.96 15.35
C ILE A 745 1.42 -4.09 15.43
N SER A 746 0.15 -3.70 15.64
CA SER A 746 -0.98 -4.62 15.56
C SER A 746 -1.43 -4.78 14.11
N ASN A 747 -1.65 -6.02 13.69
CA ASN A 747 -2.25 -6.34 12.39
C ASN A 747 -3.75 -6.04 12.36
N GLU A 748 -4.42 -6.00 13.53
CA GLU A 748 -5.84 -5.67 13.61
C GLU A 748 -6.06 -4.16 13.44
N LYS A 749 -5.28 -3.34 14.16
CA LYS A 749 -5.45 -1.87 14.16
C LYS A 749 -4.98 -1.23 12.87
N VAL A 750 -3.99 -1.85 12.23
CA VAL A 750 -3.50 -1.41 10.94
C VAL A 750 -3.35 -2.68 10.11
N PRO A 751 -4.26 -2.95 9.17
CA PRO A 751 -4.13 -4.13 8.34
C PRO A 751 -2.88 -4.00 7.45
N PRO A 752 -2.19 -5.11 7.12
CA PRO A 752 -1.20 -5.08 6.07
C PRO A 752 -1.85 -4.63 4.75
N PRO A 753 -1.10 -3.98 3.85
CA PRO A 753 -1.63 -3.61 2.55
C PRO A 753 -2.17 -4.86 1.83
N PRO A 754 -3.24 -4.74 1.02
CA PRO A 754 -3.73 -5.86 0.23
C PRO A 754 -2.61 -6.36 -0.69
N ALA A 755 -2.54 -7.68 -0.90
CA ALA A 755 -1.59 -8.24 -1.84
C ALA A 755 -1.88 -7.68 -3.25
N VAL A 756 -0.94 -6.92 -3.80
CA VAL A 756 -0.99 -6.53 -5.21
C VAL A 756 -0.79 -7.81 -6.02
N MET A 757 -1.79 -8.19 -6.80
CA MET A 757 -1.72 -9.38 -7.65
C MET A 757 -0.68 -9.11 -8.74
N GLN A 758 0.54 -9.61 -8.54
CA GLN A 758 1.60 -9.50 -9.54
C GLN A 758 1.20 -10.34 -10.76
N ARG A 759 0.92 -9.68 -11.89
CA ARG A 759 0.63 -10.37 -13.15
C ARG A 759 1.79 -11.30 -13.50
N GLU A 760 1.48 -12.54 -13.85
CA GLU A 760 2.48 -13.50 -14.34
C GLU A 760 2.88 -13.17 -15.78
N VAL A 761 3.99 -13.74 -16.23
CA VAL A 761 4.39 -13.66 -17.65
C VAL A 761 3.36 -14.44 -18.46
N ILE A 762 2.85 -13.87 -19.55
CA ILE A 762 1.77 -14.47 -20.35
C ILE A 762 2.29 -15.60 -21.26
N PHE A 763 3.46 -15.39 -21.87
CA PHE A 763 4.07 -16.30 -22.83
C PHE A 763 5.59 -16.30 -22.67
N TRP A 764 6.19 -17.49 -22.62
CA TRP A 764 7.64 -17.63 -22.53
C TRP A 764 8.24 -18.23 -23.82
N PRO A 765 9.13 -17.49 -24.53
CA PRO A 765 9.72 -17.98 -25.78
C PRO A 765 10.60 -19.22 -25.64
N GLY A 766 11.22 -19.43 -24.48
CA GLY A 766 11.97 -20.66 -24.18
C GLY A 766 11.07 -21.87 -23.93
N GLY A 767 9.76 -21.67 -23.78
CA GLY A 767 8.81 -22.75 -23.48
C GLY A 767 8.96 -23.34 -22.07
N GLY A 768 8.24 -24.42 -21.80
CA GLY A 768 8.42 -25.18 -20.57
C GLY A 768 7.22 -25.99 -20.13
N GLY A 769 7.48 -27.16 -19.56
CA GLY A 769 6.47 -28.15 -19.18
C GLY A 769 5.81 -28.84 -20.37
N GLN A 770 5.24 -30.03 -20.16
CA GLN A 770 4.35 -30.66 -21.13
C GLN A 770 2.92 -30.15 -20.92
N LEU A 771 2.17 -29.98 -22.01
CA LEU A 771 0.72 -29.82 -21.93
C LEU A 771 0.14 -31.09 -21.30
N GLU A 772 -0.81 -30.94 -20.37
CA GLU A 772 -1.56 -32.07 -19.83
C GLU A 772 -2.31 -32.81 -20.97
N GLY A 773 -2.49 -34.13 -20.83
CA GLY A 773 -2.88 -34.98 -21.98
C GLY A 773 -4.26 -34.65 -22.58
N ASP A 774 -5.17 -34.12 -21.78
CA ASP A 774 -6.48 -33.59 -22.15
C ASP A 774 -6.41 -32.18 -22.78
N MET A 775 -5.32 -31.44 -22.54
CA MET A 775 -5.03 -30.13 -23.11
C MET A 775 -4.42 -30.18 -24.52
N LEU A 776 -4.03 -31.37 -24.99
CA LEU A 776 -3.51 -31.60 -26.34
C LEU A 776 -4.62 -31.99 -27.31
N PRO A 777 -4.58 -31.54 -28.58
CA PRO A 777 -5.45 -32.10 -29.60
C PRO A 777 -5.07 -33.58 -29.83
N ARG A 778 -6.06 -34.41 -30.14
CA ARG A 778 -5.90 -35.85 -30.41
C ARG A 778 -5.02 -36.09 -31.64
N ARG A 779 -4.89 -35.08 -32.52
CA ARG A 779 -3.99 -35.08 -33.67
C ARG A 779 -3.09 -33.84 -33.66
N ARG A 780 -1.89 -33.96 -34.22
CA ARG A 780 -0.90 -32.86 -34.28
C ARG A 780 -1.39 -31.65 -35.09
N ASP A 781 -2.35 -31.84 -35.98
CA ASP A 781 -2.98 -30.83 -36.82
C ASP A 781 -4.44 -30.56 -36.39
N GLY A 782 -4.77 -30.85 -35.13
CA GLY A 782 -6.11 -30.73 -34.57
C GLY A 782 -6.51 -29.32 -34.12
N TYR A 783 -5.69 -28.29 -34.30
CA TYR A 783 -6.12 -26.92 -34.01
C TYR A 783 -7.00 -26.39 -35.15
N THR A 784 -8.21 -25.99 -34.78
CA THR A 784 -9.21 -25.42 -35.66
C THR A 784 -9.64 -24.07 -35.12
N ILE A 785 -10.08 -23.16 -35.98
CA ILE A 785 -10.57 -21.84 -35.61
C ILE A 785 -12.04 -21.74 -35.98
N ALA A 786 -12.85 -21.19 -35.07
CA ALA A 786 -14.25 -20.92 -35.30
C ALA A 786 -14.54 -19.47 -34.87
N GLY A 787 -15.39 -18.79 -35.60
CA GLY A 787 -15.66 -17.37 -35.35
C GLY A 787 -16.98 -16.88 -35.93
N SER A 788 -17.21 -15.57 -35.81
CA SER A 788 -18.42 -14.90 -36.28
C SER A 788 -18.69 -15.10 -37.77
N TRP A 789 -17.64 -15.16 -38.61
CA TRP A 789 -17.78 -15.37 -40.06
C TRP A 789 -18.43 -16.72 -40.44
N SER A 790 -18.35 -17.73 -39.56
CA SER A 790 -18.98 -19.03 -39.75
C SER A 790 -20.20 -19.26 -38.85
N LYS A 791 -20.71 -18.21 -38.19
CA LYS A 791 -21.76 -18.29 -37.16
C LYS A 791 -21.42 -19.27 -36.03
N TRP A 792 -20.14 -19.49 -35.80
CA TRP A 792 -19.63 -20.53 -34.90
C TRP A 792 -20.09 -21.96 -35.25
N GLU A 793 -20.54 -22.23 -36.48
CA GLU A 793 -21.02 -23.56 -36.93
C GLU A 793 -19.92 -24.41 -37.55
N LEU A 794 -18.95 -23.74 -38.17
CA LEU A 794 -17.86 -24.38 -38.89
C LEU A 794 -16.54 -24.07 -38.19
N ALA A 795 -15.88 -25.13 -37.70
CA ALA A 795 -14.51 -25.08 -37.25
C ALA A 795 -13.57 -25.38 -38.42
N GLU A 796 -12.73 -24.42 -38.79
CA GLU A 796 -11.84 -24.51 -39.93
C GLU A 796 -10.42 -24.83 -39.48
N LYS A 797 -9.72 -25.67 -40.23
CA LYS A 797 -8.39 -26.13 -39.84
C LYS A 797 -7.36 -25.01 -39.95
N MET A 798 -6.50 -24.88 -38.93
CA MET A 798 -5.34 -23.99 -38.98
C MET A 798 -4.15 -24.70 -39.68
N ASP A 799 -3.41 -23.96 -40.49
CA ASP A 799 -2.20 -24.44 -41.18
C ASP A 799 -1.04 -24.58 -40.21
N VAL A 800 -0.25 -25.65 -40.32
CA VAL A 800 0.99 -25.80 -39.55
C VAL A 800 2.09 -25.00 -40.24
N GLU A 801 2.53 -23.90 -39.64
CA GLU A 801 3.54 -23.00 -40.22
C GLU A 801 4.95 -23.23 -39.67
N GLY A 802 5.06 -23.87 -38.51
CA GLY A 802 6.31 -24.12 -37.80
C GLY A 802 6.10 -24.99 -36.58
N ASP A 803 7.18 -25.23 -35.83
CA ASP A 803 7.08 -26.06 -34.62
C ASP A 803 6.34 -25.32 -33.50
N GLY A 804 5.10 -25.74 -33.27
CA GLY A 804 4.17 -25.10 -32.33
C GLY A 804 3.47 -23.86 -32.89
N ILE A 805 3.57 -23.57 -34.20
CA ILE A 805 2.98 -22.39 -34.83
C ILE A 805 1.88 -22.82 -35.79
N TYR A 806 0.67 -22.32 -35.55
CA TYR A 806 -0.52 -22.61 -36.36
C TYR A 806 -1.12 -21.30 -36.86
N GLY A 807 -1.43 -21.22 -38.15
CA GLY A 807 -1.91 -20.00 -38.80
C GLY A 807 -3.26 -20.18 -39.48
N TYR A 808 -4.12 -19.16 -39.43
CA TYR A 808 -5.34 -19.08 -40.24
C TYR A 808 -5.58 -17.65 -40.69
N THR A 809 -6.13 -17.47 -41.90
CA THR A 809 -6.41 -16.14 -42.46
C THR A 809 -7.88 -15.79 -42.26
N VAL A 810 -8.16 -14.86 -41.35
CA VAL A 810 -9.49 -14.29 -41.16
C VAL A 810 -9.69 -13.13 -42.12
N THR A 811 -10.85 -13.06 -42.77
CA THR A 811 -11.23 -11.92 -43.62
C THR A 811 -12.31 -11.13 -42.89
N LEU A 812 -12.10 -9.83 -42.68
CA LEU A 812 -13.10 -8.98 -42.02
C LEU A 812 -14.37 -8.88 -42.87
N GLY A 813 -15.52 -9.21 -42.29
CA GLY A 813 -16.82 -8.96 -42.91
C GLY A 813 -17.23 -7.49 -42.90
N GLU A 814 -18.50 -7.23 -43.26
CA GLU A 814 -19.09 -5.87 -43.31
C GLU A 814 -19.03 -5.11 -41.99
N ASN A 815 -18.97 -5.82 -40.85
CA ASN A 815 -18.90 -5.22 -39.53
C ASN A 815 -17.53 -4.60 -39.23
N ARG A 816 -16.51 -4.90 -40.05
CA ARG A 816 -15.11 -4.49 -39.85
C ARG A 816 -14.52 -5.00 -38.52
N TRP A 817 -15.14 -6.01 -37.92
CA TRP A 817 -14.61 -6.76 -36.80
C TRP A 817 -14.99 -8.23 -36.96
N GLU A 818 -14.19 -9.13 -36.42
CA GLU A 818 -14.49 -10.57 -36.33
C GLU A 818 -14.08 -11.11 -34.96
N GLN A 819 -14.93 -11.93 -34.36
CA GLN A 819 -14.64 -12.66 -33.12
C GLN A 819 -14.26 -14.11 -33.42
N PHE A 820 -13.37 -14.70 -32.62
CA PHE A 820 -12.97 -16.09 -32.79
C PHE A 820 -12.51 -16.78 -31.50
N GLN A 821 -12.51 -18.12 -31.55
CA GLN A 821 -11.88 -19.03 -30.61
C GLN A 821 -11.09 -20.09 -31.38
N ILE A 822 -10.20 -20.81 -30.68
CA ILE A 822 -9.46 -21.92 -31.27
C ILE A 822 -9.93 -23.21 -30.62
N TRP A 823 -10.55 -24.08 -31.41
CA TRP A 823 -11.12 -25.35 -30.97
C TRP A 823 -10.13 -26.48 -31.21
N LEU A 824 -10.05 -27.43 -30.28
CA LEU A 824 -9.24 -28.62 -30.40
C LEU A 824 -10.05 -29.75 -31.03
N ASP A 825 -9.50 -30.35 -32.08
CA ASP A 825 -10.11 -31.41 -32.88
C ASP A 825 -11.49 -31.04 -33.48
N GLY A 826 -11.79 -29.74 -33.60
CA GLY A 826 -13.11 -29.24 -34.02
C GLY A 826 -14.21 -29.38 -32.97
N ASP A 827 -13.85 -29.66 -31.71
CA ASP A 827 -14.78 -29.87 -30.62
C ASP A 827 -15.12 -28.54 -29.90
N PRO A 828 -16.39 -28.08 -29.96
CA PRO A 828 -16.80 -26.81 -29.32
C PRO A 828 -16.73 -26.83 -27.79
N SER A 829 -16.58 -28.00 -27.15
CA SER A 829 -16.36 -28.08 -25.69
C SER A 829 -14.88 -28.13 -25.30
N ARG A 830 -13.95 -28.11 -26.26
CA ARG A 830 -12.50 -28.12 -26.02
C ARG A 830 -11.86 -26.93 -26.70
N VAL A 831 -11.79 -25.83 -25.97
CA VAL A 831 -11.54 -24.52 -26.54
C VAL A 831 -10.34 -23.85 -25.89
N LEU A 832 -9.50 -23.23 -26.70
CA LEU A 832 -8.62 -22.15 -26.27
C LEU A 832 -9.37 -20.83 -26.42
N HIS A 833 -9.33 -20.02 -25.38
CA HIS A 833 -10.02 -18.76 -25.30
C HIS A 833 -9.24 -17.76 -24.43
N PRO A 834 -9.50 -16.45 -24.54
CA PRO A 834 -9.01 -15.47 -23.57
C PRO A 834 -9.78 -15.56 -22.25
N GLY A 835 -9.35 -14.80 -21.23
CA GLY A 835 -10.03 -14.80 -19.92
C GLY A 835 -11.39 -14.09 -19.90
N VAL A 836 -11.65 -13.19 -20.86
CA VAL A 836 -12.89 -12.42 -21.00
C VAL A 836 -13.29 -12.29 -22.47
N GLU A 837 -14.46 -11.73 -22.77
CA GLU A 837 -14.96 -11.48 -24.11
C GLU A 837 -14.21 -10.36 -24.85
N ARG A 838 -14.10 -10.47 -26.18
CA ARG A 838 -13.60 -9.42 -27.10
C ARG A 838 -12.18 -8.91 -26.81
N VAL A 839 -11.29 -9.81 -26.41
CA VAL A 839 -9.92 -9.42 -26.08
C VAL A 839 -9.08 -9.25 -27.34
N GLN A 840 -8.19 -8.26 -27.32
CA GLN A 840 -7.17 -8.05 -28.36
C GLN A 840 -6.11 -9.16 -28.34
N GLN A 841 -5.22 -9.13 -29.32
CA GLN A 841 -4.09 -10.07 -29.38
C GLN A 841 -3.17 -9.92 -28.18
N SER A 842 -2.29 -10.90 -27.97
CA SER A 842 -1.31 -10.88 -26.88
C SER A 842 -1.97 -10.91 -25.49
N SER A 843 -3.11 -11.58 -25.36
CA SER A 843 -3.76 -11.87 -24.09
C SER A 843 -3.33 -13.23 -23.52
N GLU A 844 -3.64 -13.46 -22.25
CA GLU A 844 -3.60 -14.81 -21.68
C GLU A 844 -4.51 -15.76 -22.46
N VAL A 845 -4.06 -17.01 -22.59
CA VAL A 845 -4.72 -18.08 -23.33
C VAL A 845 -5.05 -19.21 -22.36
N TYR A 846 -6.34 -19.41 -22.13
CA TYR A 846 -6.90 -20.39 -21.21
C TYR A 846 -7.44 -21.62 -21.93
N GLY A 847 -7.87 -22.62 -21.16
CA GLY A 847 -8.47 -23.86 -21.67
C GLY A 847 -7.50 -24.80 -22.37
N PRO A 848 -7.95 -25.97 -22.87
CA PRO A 848 -9.33 -26.48 -22.81
C PRO A 848 -9.69 -27.05 -21.43
N GLU A 849 -10.46 -26.31 -20.63
CA GLU A 849 -10.93 -26.79 -19.33
C GLU A 849 -12.17 -27.69 -19.50
N PRO A 850 -12.32 -28.79 -18.74
CA PRO A 850 -13.44 -29.73 -18.90
C PRO A 850 -14.83 -29.13 -18.69
N ASP A 851 -14.93 -28.13 -17.80
CA ASP A 851 -16.20 -27.51 -17.36
C ASP A 851 -16.45 -26.14 -18.00
N PHE A 852 -15.62 -25.72 -18.97
CA PHE A 852 -15.80 -24.44 -19.63
C PHE A 852 -17.05 -24.47 -20.54
N VAL A 853 -18.01 -23.59 -20.25
CA VAL A 853 -19.22 -23.38 -21.07
C VAL A 853 -18.87 -22.48 -22.26
N GLY A 854 -17.95 -22.95 -23.09
CA GLY A 854 -17.64 -22.38 -24.40
C GLY A 854 -18.42 -23.06 -25.53
N GLY A 855 -18.24 -22.55 -26.75
CA GLY A 855 -18.78 -23.18 -27.96
C GLY A 855 -19.93 -22.42 -28.60
N ALA A 856 -20.39 -22.94 -29.74
CA ALA A 856 -21.23 -22.22 -30.69
C ALA A 856 -22.43 -21.47 -30.09
N GLN A 857 -23.12 -22.09 -29.14
CA GLN A 857 -24.32 -21.49 -28.52
C GLN A 857 -23.98 -20.35 -27.55
N ALA A 858 -22.92 -20.49 -26.74
CA ALA A 858 -22.50 -19.46 -25.79
C ALA A 858 -21.79 -18.28 -26.47
N CYS A 859 -21.12 -18.52 -27.60
CA CYS A 859 -20.53 -17.43 -28.38
C CYS A 859 -21.59 -16.57 -29.08
N ARG A 860 -22.70 -17.17 -29.54
CA ARG A 860 -23.84 -16.46 -30.14
C ARG A 860 -24.65 -15.61 -29.16
N THR A 861 -24.51 -15.87 -27.86
CA THR A 861 -25.11 -15.01 -26.83
C THR A 861 -24.22 -13.81 -26.49
N GLY A 862 -23.03 -13.68 -27.10
CA GLY A 862 -22.07 -12.61 -26.85
C GLY A 862 -21.30 -12.72 -25.52
N THR A 863 -21.65 -13.69 -24.68
CA THR A 863 -21.16 -13.82 -23.30
C THR A 863 -19.96 -14.76 -23.14
N SER A 864 -19.52 -15.43 -24.21
CA SER A 864 -18.38 -16.34 -24.15
C SER A 864 -17.07 -15.58 -24.38
N PRO A 865 -16.00 -15.90 -23.63
CA PRO A 865 -14.66 -15.37 -23.88
C PRO A 865 -14.19 -15.61 -25.31
N SER A 866 -13.75 -14.57 -26.01
CA SER A 866 -13.41 -14.59 -27.43
C SER A 866 -12.33 -13.56 -27.75
N TRP A 867 -11.49 -13.84 -28.73
CA TRP A 867 -10.61 -12.82 -29.30
C TRP A 867 -11.38 -12.02 -30.33
N MET A 868 -11.08 -10.72 -30.48
CA MET A 868 -11.68 -9.86 -31.49
C MET A 868 -10.60 -9.14 -32.32
N ILE A 869 -10.65 -9.34 -33.63
CA ILE A 869 -9.95 -8.48 -34.60
C ILE A 869 -10.87 -7.30 -34.85
N ASP A 870 -10.51 -6.10 -34.38
CA ASP A 870 -11.32 -4.89 -34.56
C ASP A 870 -10.65 -3.90 -35.52
N GLY A 871 -11.28 -3.67 -36.67
CA GLY A 871 -10.86 -2.71 -37.69
C GLY A 871 -11.54 -1.34 -37.57
N ARG A 872 -12.38 -1.08 -36.57
CA ARG A 872 -13.08 0.20 -36.41
C ARG A 872 -12.12 1.29 -35.89
N GLN A 873 -12.31 2.53 -36.37
CA GLN A 873 -11.38 3.66 -36.15
C GLN A 873 -11.58 4.39 -34.81
N GLU A 874 -12.67 4.08 -34.11
CA GLU A 874 -12.96 4.55 -32.76
C GLU A 874 -12.93 3.34 -31.83
N LEU A 875 -12.00 3.35 -30.87
CA LEU A 875 -12.04 2.46 -29.71
C LEU A 875 -13.31 2.80 -28.92
N VAL A 876 -14.42 2.16 -29.27
CA VAL A 876 -15.57 2.14 -28.37
C VAL A 876 -15.14 1.28 -27.19
N GLN A 877 -14.68 1.91 -26.11
CA GLN A 877 -14.64 1.25 -24.81
C GLN A 877 -16.08 0.85 -24.48
N TYR A 878 -16.33 -0.43 -24.30
CA TYR A 878 -17.62 -0.96 -23.90
C TYR A 878 -17.59 -1.29 -22.40
N PRO A 879 -17.85 -0.33 -21.49
CA PRO A 879 -18.18 -0.71 -20.13
C PRO A 879 -19.51 -1.46 -20.17
N ARG A 880 -19.60 -2.59 -19.46
CA ARG A 880 -20.88 -3.29 -19.26
C ARG A 880 -21.91 -2.28 -18.73
N PRO A 881 -23.22 -2.41 -19.05
CA PRO A 881 -24.25 -1.51 -18.51
C PRO A 881 -24.24 -1.37 -16.97
N ALA A 882 -23.74 -2.39 -16.26
CA ALA A 882 -23.52 -2.35 -14.82
C ALA A 882 -22.47 -1.33 -14.36
N ASP A 883 -21.46 -1.03 -15.19
CA ASP A 883 -20.39 -0.07 -14.89
C ASP A 883 -20.81 1.36 -15.30
N ALA A 884 -21.61 1.51 -16.36
CA ALA A 884 -22.20 2.80 -16.75
C ALA A 884 -23.14 3.39 -15.67
N MET A 885 -23.83 2.53 -14.90
CA MET A 885 -24.64 2.96 -13.75
C MET A 885 -23.84 3.32 -12.50
N LYS A 886 -22.59 2.85 -12.36
CA LYS A 886 -21.68 3.27 -11.27
C LYS A 886 -21.13 4.67 -11.52
N VAL A 887 -20.77 4.99 -12.75
CA VAL A 887 -20.25 6.31 -13.16
C VAL A 887 -21.24 7.46 -12.88
N LEU A 888 -22.54 7.17 -12.79
CA LEU A 888 -23.57 8.17 -12.45
C LEU A 888 -23.84 8.34 -10.94
N LYS A 889 -23.21 7.54 -10.06
CA LYS A 889 -23.41 7.63 -8.60
C LYS A 889 -22.23 8.23 -7.83
N ASP A 890 -21.06 8.33 -8.41
CA ASP A 890 -19.91 8.97 -7.78
C ASP A 890 -19.89 10.46 -8.13
N LYS A 891 -20.34 11.27 -7.16
CA LYS A 891 -20.33 12.74 -7.23
C LYS A 891 -19.04 13.36 -6.68
N ASP A 892 -18.01 12.55 -6.46
CA ASP A 892 -16.71 13.00 -6.00
C ASP A 892 -15.65 12.52 -6.99
N GLY A 893 -14.86 13.47 -7.49
CA GLY A 893 -13.97 13.28 -8.63
C GLY A 893 -12.93 12.18 -8.42
N GLY A 894 -13.01 11.17 -9.26
CA GLY A 894 -11.97 10.21 -9.55
C GLY A 894 -12.36 9.53 -10.86
N GLU A 895 -11.77 9.97 -11.97
CA GLU A 895 -11.92 9.27 -13.24
C GLU A 895 -11.31 7.88 -13.05
N ALA A 896 -12.15 6.84 -13.00
CA ALA A 896 -11.69 5.47 -13.09
C ALA A 896 -11.18 5.27 -14.53
N GLU A 897 -9.87 5.45 -14.72
CA GLU A 897 -9.21 5.14 -15.99
C GLU A 897 -9.31 3.62 -16.22
N ALA A 898 -10.26 3.23 -17.07
CA ALA A 898 -10.30 1.89 -17.61
C ALA A 898 -9.06 1.68 -18.49
N ASP A 899 -8.19 0.74 -18.07
CA ASP A 899 -7.01 0.19 -18.75
C ASP A 899 -7.16 0.15 -20.28
N SER A 900 -6.85 1.26 -20.97
CA SER A 900 -6.87 1.32 -22.45
C SER A 900 -5.47 1.15 -23.00
N ILE A 901 -5.27 0.02 -23.69
CA ILE A 901 -4.08 -0.24 -24.49
C ILE A 901 -4.12 0.72 -25.70
N MET A 902 -3.38 1.82 -25.66
CA MET A 902 -2.97 2.56 -26.85
C MET A 902 -1.93 1.74 -27.62
N VAL A 903 -2.37 0.70 -28.33
CA VAL A 903 -1.55 0.08 -29.38
C VAL A 903 -1.76 0.87 -30.66
N GLY A 904 -0.63 1.22 -31.27
CA GLY A 904 -0.51 2.28 -32.26
C GLY A 904 -1.53 2.27 -33.39
N ILE A 905 -1.73 3.48 -33.89
CA ILE A 905 -2.40 3.89 -35.14
C ILE A 905 -2.21 2.80 -36.22
N THR A 906 -3.10 1.82 -36.21
CA THR A 906 -3.29 0.91 -37.33
C THR A 906 -4.38 1.54 -38.18
N GLU A 907 -4.14 1.65 -39.49
CA GLU A 907 -5.17 2.10 -40.42
C GLU A 907 -6.43 1.25 -40.18
N ALA A 908 -7.56 1.92 -39.91
CA ALA A 908 -8.84 1.26 -39.72
C ALA A 908 -9.04 0.18 -40.79
N GLY A 909 -9.29 -1.04 -40.34
CA GLY A 909 -9.60 -2.18 -41.18
C GLY A 909 -10.87 -1.90 -41.98
N LYS A 910 -10.85 -2.24 -43.27
CA LYS A 910 -12.01 -2.20 -44.16
C LYS A 910 -12.60 -3.60 -44.29
N ALA A 911 -13.87 -3.68 -44.68
CA ALA A 911 -14.46 -4.95 -45.08
C ALA A 911 -13.62 -5.57 -46.23
N GLY A 912 -13.34 -6.86 -46.13
CA GLY A 912 -12.44 -7.58 -47.02
C GLY A 912 -10.97 -7.57 -46.61
N ASP A 913 -10.54 -6.75 -45.65
CA ASP A 913 -9.15 -6.79 -45.17
C ASP A 913 -8.88 -8.14 -44.50
N GLN A 914 -7.72 -8.73 -44.83
CA GLN A 914 -7.33 -10.03 -44.32
C GLN A 914 -6.33 -9.91 -43.18
N TYR A 915 -6.48 -10.75 -42.17
CA TYR A 915 -5.61 -10.83 -41.00
C TYR A 915 -5.13 -12.26 -40.82
N ARG A 916 -3.81 -12.44 -40.67
CA ARG A 916 -3.24 -13.76 -40.36
C ARG A 916 -3.22 -13.94 -38.85
N VAL A 917 -4.13 -14.76 -38.33
CA VAL A 917 -4.15 -15.20 -36.93
C VAL A 917 -3.10 -16.29 -36.76
N GLN A 918 -2.26 -16.18 -35.74
CA GLN A 918 -1.23 -17.14 -35.36
C GLN A 918 -1.41 -17.56 -33.91
N LEU A 919 -1.50 -18.87 -33.69
CA LEU A 919 -1.35 -19.51 -32.38
C LEU A 919 0.08 -20.04 -32.26
N GLU A 920 0.80 -19.56 -31.26
CA GLU A 920 2.13 -20.04 -30.91
C GLU A 920 2.09 -20.78 -29.58
N ILE A 921 2.65 -21.99 -29.56
CA ILE A 921 2.69 -22.88 -28.40
C ILE A 921 4.14 -23.29 -28.14
N LYS A 922 4.61 -23.05 -26.92
CA LYS A 922 5.92 -23.47 -26.42
C LYS A 922 5.77 -24.12 -25.05
N GLY A 923 5.69 -25.45 -25.01
CA GLY A 923 5.36 -26.20 -23.79
C GLY A 923 3.96 -25.85 -23.29
N LYS A 924 3.83 -25.45 -22.01
CA LYS A 924 2.57 -24.96 -21.43
C LYS A 924 2.15 -23.57 -21.92
N TRP A 925 3.11 -22.77 -22.43
CA TRP A 925 2.92 -21.38 -22.81
C TRP A 925 2.27 -21.25 -24.18
N ARG A 926 1.31 -20.33 -24.28
CA ARG A 926 0.48 -20.15 -25.47
C ARG A 926 0.26 -18.67 -25.72
N MET A 927 0.27 -18.29 -26.99
CA MET A 927 0.04 -16.91 -27.39
C MET A 927 -0.76 -16.88 -28.69
N VAL A 928 -1.74 -15.99 -28.75
CA VAL A 928 -2.52 -15.71 -29.96
C VAL A 928 -2.21 -14.29 -30.43
N THR A 929 -1.80 -14.16 -31.69
CA THR A 929 -1.50 -12.88 -32.34
C THR A 929 -2.11 -12.80 -33.73
N TRP A 930 -2.22 -11.60 -34.30
CA TRP A 930 -2.60 -11.42 -35.68
C TRP A 930 -1.96 -10.20 -36.33
N GLU A 931 -1.66 -10.33 -37.63
CA GLU A 931 -1.13 -9.25 -38.47
C GLU A 931 -2.02 -9.01 -39.69
N LYS A 932 -2.18 -7.73 -40.06
CA LYS A 932 -2.92 -7.34 -41.28
C LYS A 932 -2.11 -7.71 -42.52
N LEU A 933 -2.71 -8.47 -43.42
CA LEU A 933 -2.10 -8.85 -44.70
C LEU A 933 -2.25 -7.71 -45.73
N PRO A 934 -1.32 -7.59 -46.71
CA PRO A 934 -1.44 -6.60 -47.78
C PRO A 934 -2.58 -6.90 -48.78
N SER A 935 -3.15 -8.09 -48.75
CA SER A 935 -4.24 -8.53 -49.61
C SER A 935 -5.60 -8.20 -49.00
N THR A 936 -6.50 -7.70 -49.84
CA THR A 936 -7.91 -7.49 -49.53
C THR A 936 -8.71 -8.44 -50.41
N SER A 937 -9.65 -9.18 -49.83
CA SER A 937 -10.58 -10.04 -50.56
C SER A 937 -11.78 -9.21 -51.02
N GLU A 938 -12.19 -9.36 -52.28
CA GLU A 938 -13.50 -8.85 -52.75
C GLU A 938 -14.66 -9.77 -52.33
N ASP A 939 -14.36 -11.03 -51.99
CA ASP A 939 -15.29 -12.00 -51.44
C ASP A 939 -15.28 -11.91 -49.91
N PHE A 940 -16.15 -11.09 -49.34
CA PHE A 940 -16.48 -11.10 -47.90
C PHE A 940 -17.98 -11.37 -47.71
N VAL A 941 -18.34 -12.01 -46.59
CA VAL A 941 -19.71 -12.46 -46.33
C VAL A 941 -20.61 -11.28 -46.02
N ARG A 942 -21.65 -11.08 -46.85
CA ARG A 942 -22.74 -10.13 -46.57
C ARG A 942 -23.76 -10.76 -45.63
N GLY A 943 -24.22 -10.00 -44.64
CA GLY A 943 -25.13 -10.53 -43.62
C GLY A 943 -26.59 -10.53 -44.05
N LYS A 944 -27.37 -11.43 -43.45
CA LYS A 944 -28.84 -11.35 -43.44
C LYS A 944 -29.30 -10.55 -42.22
N TYR A 945 -30.43 -9.87 -42.31
CA TYR A 945 -30.98 -9.06 -41.24
C TYR A 945 -32.32 -9.59 -40.82
N PHE A 946 -32.56 -9.64 -39.51
CA PHE A 946 -33.76 -10.16 -38.90
C PHE A 946 -34.33 -9.10 -37.97
N ILE A 947 -35.64 -9.10 -37.80
CA ILE A 947 -36.28 -8.33 -36.74
C ILE A 947 -36.58 -9.26 -35.57
N ALA A 948 -36.24 -8.83 -34.35
CA ALA A 948 -36.72 -9.45 -33.12
C ALA A 948 -37.66 -8.46 -32.43
N ALA A 949 -38.90 -8.86 -32.15
CA ALA A 949 -39.92 -7.93 -31.70
C ALA A 949 -40.85 -8.48 -30.62
N SER A 950 -41.28 -7.58 -29.72
CA SER A 950 -42.21 -7.85 -28.62
C SER A 950 -43.53 -8.51 -29.06
N TRP A 951 -44.05 -8.16 -30.25
CA TRP A 951 -45.28 -8.73 -30.81
C TRP A 951 -45.12 -10.15 -31.40
N ARG A 952 -43.89 -10.69 -31.38
CA ARG A 952 -43.56 -12.08 -31.74
C ARG A 952 -42.83 -12.81 -30.61
N GLN A 953 -42.96 -12.33 -29.37
CA GLN A 953 -42.21 -12.89 -28.23
C GLN A 953 -40.68 -12.90 -28.48
N TRP A 954 -40.17 -11.92 -29.24
CA TRP A 954 -38.75 -11.79 -29.60
C TRP A 954 -38.19 -12.92 -30.48
N GLU A 955 -39.03 -13.70 -31.15
CA GLU A 955 -38.60 -14.58 -32.23
C GLU A 955 -38.05 -13.78 -33.43
N LEU A 956 -37.05 -14.34 -34.12
CA LEU A 956 -36.36 -13.71 -35.24
C LEU A 956 -37.12 -13.94 -36.56
N GLU A 957 -37.40 -12.86 -37.29
CA GLU A 957 -38.05 -12.91 -38.62
C GLU A 957 -37.16 -12.23 -39.67
N GLU A 958 -36.81 -12.94 -40.76
CA GLU A 958 -35.89 -12.44 -41.78
C GLU A 958 -36.48 -11.25 -42.55
N MET A 959 -35.73 -10.16 -42.65
CA MET A 959 -36.05 -9.01 -43.48
C MET A 959 -35.69 -9.29 -44.94
N VAL A 960 -36.53 -8.84 -45.87
CA VAL A 960 -36.32 -9.04 -47.30
C VAL A 960 -35.56 -7.85 -47.88
N GLU A 961 -34.45 -8.12 -48.57
CA GLU A 961 -33.71 -7.08 -49.29
C GLU A 961 -34.56 -6.53 -50.45
N ASP A 962 -34.65 -5.21 -50.56
CA ASP A 962 -35.32 -4.51 -51.66
C ASP A 962 -34.47 -4.63 -52.94
N PRO A 963 -34.93 -5.36 -53.98
CA PRO A 963 -34.18 -5.53 -55.22
C PRO A 963 -33.91 -4.21 -55.97
N SER A 964 -34.69 -3.17 -55.67
CA SER A 964 -34.57 -1.84 -56.29
C SER A 964 -33.62 -0.89 -55.56
N ALA A 965 -33.21 -1.23 -54.33
CA ALA A 965 -32.33 -0.42 -53.50
C ALA A 965 -31.36 -1.31 -52.67
N PRO A 966 -30.23 -1.77 -53.28
CA PRO A 966 -29.26 -2.64 -52.61
C PRO A 966 -28.80 -2.11 -51.25
N GLY A 967 -28.73 -2.98 -50.24
CA GLY A 967 -28.41 -2.58 -48.86
C GLY A 967 -29.61 -2.04 -48.06
N THR A 968 -30.83 -2.15 -48.60
CA THR A 968 -32.08 -1.79 -47.92
C THR A 968 -32.91 -3.04 -47.69
N TYR A 969 -33.30 -3.28 -46.44
CA TYR A 969 -34.04 -4.46 -46.00
C TYR A 969 -35.39 -4.03 -45.43
N THR A 970 -36.45 -4.77 -45.73
CA THR A 970 -37.81 -4.42 -45.33
C THR A 970 -38.56 -5.62 -44.76
N ILE A 971 -39.47 -5.37 -43.82
CA ILE A 971 -40.39 -6.38 -43.31
C ILE A 971 -41.73 -5.73 -42.93
N GLU A 972 -42.84 -6.44 -43.16
CA GLU A 972 -44.15 -6.04 -42.64
C GLU A 972 -44.38 -6.60 -41.24
N ALA A 973 -44.66 -5.71 -40.30
CA ALA A 973 -44.98 -6.03 -38.91
C ALA A 973 -46.44 -5.67 -38.59
N VAL A 974 -47.14 -6.53 -37.86
CA VAL A 974 -48.49 -6.27 -37.35
C VAL A 974 -48.44 -6.09 -35.85
N LEU A 975 -48.95 -4.96 -35.34
CA LEU A 975 -49.03 -4.74 -33.89
C LEU A 975 -50.27 -5.42 -33.29
N TYR A 976 -50.07 -6.24 -32.26
CA TYR A 976 -51.19 -6.85 -31.51
C TYR A 976 -51.64 -6.02 -30.29
N TYR A 977 -50.81 -5.04 -29.90
CA TYR A 977 -50.99 -4.14 -28.77
C TYR A 977 -50.89 -2.66 -29.22
N GLY A 978 -51.13 -1.71 -28.31
CA GLY A 978 -51.10 -0.26 -28.62
C GLY A 978 -49.69 0.31 -28.88
N SER A 979 -48.66 -0.49 -28.61
CA SER A 979 -47.28 -0.19 -28.96
C SER A 979 -46.53 -1.52 -29.09
N GLY A 980 -45.37 -1.46 -29.72
CA GLY A 980 -44.47 -2.59 -29.84
C GLY A 980 -43.04 -2.14 -29.92
N SER A 981 -42.14 -2.91 -29.32
CA SER A 981 -40.69 -2.71 -29.40
C SER A 981 -40.03 -3.75 -30.30
N PHE A 982 -38.97 -3.35 -31.00
CA PHE A 982 -38.15 -4.23 -31.84
C PHE A 982 -36.67 -3.86 -31.89
N GLN A 983 -35.85 -4.82 -32.26
CA GLN A 983 -34.43 -4.70 -32.59
C GLN A 983 -34.16 -5.36 -33.94
N ILE A 984 -33.03 -5.01 -34.56
CA ILE A 984 -32.57 -5.65 -35.79
C ILE A 984 -31.35 -6.49 -35.44
N VAL A 985 -31.40 -7.78 -35.73
CA VAL A 985 -30.35 -8.75 -35.41
C VAL A 985 -29.76 -9.24 -36.73
N ARG A 986 -28.43 -9.19 -36.87
CA ARG A 986 -27.75 -9.71 -38.06
C ARG A 986 -27.44 -11.19 -37.88
N ASN A 987 -27.63 -11.97 -38.94
CA ASN A 987 -27.22 -13.38 -39.03
C ASN A 987 -27.78 -14.34 -37.97
N GLU A 988 -28.85 -13.96 -37.25
CA GLU A 988 -29.38 -14.67 -36.08
C GLU A 988 -28.39 -14.73 -34.90
N ASP A 989 -27.44 -13.78 -34.85
CA ASP A 989 -26.45 -13.65 -33.80
C ASP A 989 -26.82 -12.49 -32.87
N TRP A 990 -27.15 -12.79 -31.62
CA TRP A 990 -27.47 -11.77 -30.61
C TRP A 990 -26.24 -10.97 -30.16
N ALA A 991 -25.04 -11.34 -30.60
CA ALA A 991 -23.85 -10.50 -30.54
C ALA A 991 -23.76 -9.46 -31.67
N GLU A 992 -24.67 -9.47 -32.65
CA GLU A 992 -24.72 -8.55 -33.78
C GLU A 992 -26.07 -7.79 -33.85
N VAL A 993 -26.43 -7.10 -32.76
CA VAL A 993 -27.71 -6.36 -32.66
C VAL A 993 -27.51 -4.88 -32.99
N PHE A 994 -28.40 -4.34 -33.82
CA PHE A 994 -28.57 -2.91 -34.03
C PHE A 994 -29.69 -2.39 -33.13
N TYR A 995 -29.46 -1.21 -32.55
CA TYR A 995 -30.36 -0.60 -31.57
C TYR A 995 -30.33 0.93 -31.66
N PRO A 996 -31.35 1.62 -31.13
CA PRO A 996 -31.36 3.08 -31.10
C PRO A 996 -30.31 3.65 -30.16
N ASN A 997 -29.81 4.84 -30.48
CA ASN A 997 -28.98 5.60 -29.54
C ASN A 997 -29.86 6.12 -28.39
N PRO A 998 -29.54 5.83 -27.12
CA PRO A 998 -30.37 6.24 -25.98
C PRO A 998 -30.45 7.76 -25.81
N ASN A 999 -29.50 8.52 -26.36
CA ASN A 999 -29.45 9.98 -26.26
C ASN A 999 -30.27 10.70 -27.33
N THR A 1000 -30.49 10.07 -28.50
CA THR A 1000 -31.16 10.70 -29.66
C THR A 1000 -32.40 9.96 -30.14
N GLY A 1001 -32.66 8.74 -29.65
CA GLY A 1001 -33.83 7.94 -29.99
C GLY A 1001 -33.82 7.45 -31.43
N ALA A 1002 -34.90 7.75 -32.17
CA ALA A 1002 -35.08 7.35 -33.58
C ALA A 1002 -34.39 8.29 -34.58
N GLU A 1003 -33.94 9.48 -34.15
CA GLU A 1003 -33.13 10.38 -34.97
C GLU A 1003 -31.64 10.06 -34.73
N GLU A 1004 -30.91 9.90 -35.83
CA GLU A 1004 -29.56 9.32 -35.97
C GLU A 1004 -28.54 9.61 -34.84
N PRO A 1005 -27.56 8.71 -34.59
CA PRO A 1005 -27.21 7.51 -35.36
C PRO A 1005 -27.66 6.16 -34.74
N VAL A 1006 -27.90 5.16 -35.62
CA VAL A 1006 -28.13 3.74 -35.23
C VAL A 1006 -26.83 3.11 -34.71
N LEU A 1007 -26.86 2.56 -33.50
CA LEU A 1007 -25.73 1.90 -32.85
C LEU A 1007 -25.68 0.39 -33.19
N GLY A 1008 -24.61 -0.30 -32.80
CA GLY A 1008 -24.36 -1.71 -33.18
C GLY A 1008 -23.63 -1.88 -34.52
N PRO A 1009 -23.56 -3.07 -35.12
CA PRO A 1009 -23.99 -4.33 -34.54
C PRO A 1009 -23.03 -4.76 -33.41
N ASP A 1010 -23.57 -4.94 -32.21
CA ASP A 1010 -22.93 -5.50 -31.00
C ASP A 1010 -24.04 -5.99 -30.02
N ASP A 1011 -23.70 -6.56 -28.87
CA ASP A 1011 -24.67 -7.03 -27.85
C ASP A 1011 -25.03 -5.97 -26.78
N MET A 1012 -24.50 -4.75 -26.89
CA MET A 1012 -24.69 -3.72 -25.85
C MET A 1012 -26.09 -3.14 -25.86
N GLY A 1013 -26.85 -3.43 -26.93
CA GLY A 1013 -28.22 -3.00 -27.12
C GLY A 1013 -29.26 -3.78 -26.34
N GLY A 1014 -28.90 -4.71 -25.44
CA GLY A 1014 -29.84 -5.66 -24.82
C GLY A 1014 -31.17 -5.06 -24.33
N ASP A 1015 -31.13 -3.88 -23.69
CA ASP A 1015 -32.34 -3.18 -23.20
C ASP A 1015 -32.83 -2.04 -24.11
N LEU A 1016 -32.15 -1.78 -25.23
CA LEU A 1016 -32.40 -0.66 -26.14
C LEU A 1016 -33.11 -1.14 -27.41
N SER A 1017 -34.34 -0.69 -27.61
CA SER A 1017 -35.16 -1.11 -28.76
C SER A 1017 -35.92 0.08 -29.36
N TRP A 1018 -36.16 0.03 -30.67
CA TRP A 1018 -37.05 1.00 -31.31
C TRP A 1018 -38.48 0.69 -30.89
N THR A 1019 -39.26 1.73 -30.63
CA THR A 1019 -40.68 1.60 -30.27
C THR A 1019 -41.56 2.14 -31.39
N VAL A 1020 -42.55 1.35 -31.78
CA VAL A 1020 -43.59 1.69 -32.75
C VAL A 1020 -44.91 1.83 -32.02
N ASP A 1021 -45.48 3.02 -32.01
CA ASP A 1021 -46.81 3.29 -31.44
C ASP A 1021 -47.91 3.14 -32.49
N GLY A 1022 -49.03 2.52 -32.12
CA GLY A 1022 -50.14 2.28 -33.05
C GLY A 1022 -51.40 1.77 -32.38
N LYS A 1023 -52.32 1.21 -33.17
CA LYS A 1023 -53.49 0.48 -32.68
C LYS A 1023 -53.32 -1.01 -32.94
N PRO A 1024 -53.87 -1.89 -32.08
CA PRO A 1024 -53.95 -3.32 -32.37
C PRO A 1024 -54.55 -3.55 -33.76
N GLY A 1025 -53.79 -4.17 -34.66
CA GLY A 1025 -54.15 -4.41 -36.06
C GLY A 1025 -53.44 -3.53 -37.07
N ASP A 1026 -52.76 -2.47 -36.63
CA ASP A 1026 -51.96 -1.62 -37.52
C ASP A 1026 -50.81 -2.43 -38.13
N LYS A 1027 -50.64 -2.32 -39.45
CA LYS A 1027 -49.50 -2.87 -40.19
C LYS A 1027 -48.46 -1.77 -40.41
N PHE A 1028 -47.20 -2.09 -40.18
CA PHE A 1028 -46.05 -1.23 -40.39
C PHE A 1028 -45.06 -1.91 -41.33
N SER A 1029 -44.55 -1.17 -42.31
CA SER A 1029 -43.35 -1.55 -43.06
C SER A 1029 -42.15 -0.98 -42.32
N ILE A 1030 -41.32 -1.85 -41.74
CA ILE A 1030 -40.07 -1.49 -41.08
C ILE A 1030 -38.95 -1.65 -42.11
N GLN A 1031 -38.12 -0.62 -42.26
CA GLN A 1031 -37.04 -0.54 -43.21
C GLN A 1031 -35.72 -0.30 -42.49
N PHE A 1032 -34.71 -1.09 -42.84
CA PHE A 1032 -33.33 -0.94 -42.39
C PHE A 1032 -32.43 -0.72 -43.59
N GLN A 1033 -31.70 0.38 -43.62
CA GLN A 1033 -30.74 0.71 -44.67
C GLN A 1033 -29.33 0.72 -44.10
N ARG A 1034 -28.42 -0.02 -44.74
CA ARG A 1034 -26.99 -0.07 -44.44
C ARG A 1034 -26.19 0.06 -45.72
N THR A 1035 -25.49 1.17 -45.91
CA THR A 1035 -24.70 1.44 -47.12
C THR A 1035 -23.27 1.84 -46.79
N PHE A 1036 -22.35 1.56 -47.72
CA PHE A 1036 -20.93 1.88 -47.59
C PHE A 1036 -20.50 2.77 -48.75
N GLU A 1037 -20.45 4.09 -48.54
CA GLU A 1037 -20.00 5.05 -49.55
C GLU A 1037 -18.70 5.73 -49.10
N GLY A 1038 -17.68 5.74 -49.97
CA GLY A 1038 -16.42 6.44 -49.68
C GLY A 1038 -15.65 5.94 -48.46
N GLY A 1039 -15.88 4.69 -48.02
CA GLY A 1039 -15.29 4.12 -46.80
C GLY A 1039 -15.99 4.52 -45.49
N LYS A 1040 -17.13 5.22 -45.57
CA LYS A 1040 -18.00 5.51 -44.43
C LYS A 1040 -19.27 4.66 -44.52
N GLU A 1041 -19.61 4.09 -43.39
CA GLU A 1041 -20.84 3.32 -43.21
C GLU A 1041 -21.98 4.27 -42.82
N SER A 1042 -23.11 4.17 -43.50
CA SER A 1042 -24.36 4.85 -43.16
C SER A 1042 -25.40 3.81 -42.76
N ARG A 1043 -26.13 4.09 -41.67
CA ARG A 1043 -27.14 3.20 -41.10
C ARG A 1043 -28.39 3.99 -40.77
N LYS A 1044 -29.54 3.49 -41.21
CA LYS A 1044 -30.82 4.13 -40.97
C LYS A 1044 -31.92 3.10 -40.73
N VAL A 1045 -32.74 3.35 -39.72
CA VAL A 1045 -33.95 2.58 -39.46
C VAL A 1045 -35.13 3.53 -39.58
N SER A 1046 -36.16 3.11 -40.31
CA SER A 1046 -37.42 3.86 -40.46
C SER A 1046 -38.58 2.88 -40.46
N TRP A 1047 -39.77 3.37 -40.10
CA TRP A 1047 -40.99 2.58 -40.20
C TRP A 1047 -42.16 3.46 -40.60
N GLN A 1048 -43.06 2.91 -41.41
CA GLN A 1048 -44.25 3.61 -41.86
C GLN A 1048 -45.47 2.68 -41.77
N ARG A 1049 -46.59 3.22 -41.29
CA ARG A 1049 -47.87 2.49 -41.26
C ARG A 1049 -48.37 2.25 -42.69
N THR A 1050 -48.57 1.00 -43.07
CA THR A 1050 -49.03 0.56 -44.41
C THR A 1050 -50.51 0.15 -44.44
N GLY A 1051 -51.11 -0.18 -43.29
CA GLY A 1051 -52.51 -0.64 -43.26
C GLY A 1051 -53.07 -0.86 -41.85
N HIS A 1052 -54.26 -1.47 -41.79
CA HIS A 1052 -54.90 -1.93 -40.55
C HIS A 1052 -55.76 -3.16 -40.84
N GLU A 1053 -55.66 -4.20 -40.01
CA GLU A 1053 -56.42 -5.45 -40.10
C GLU A 1053 -57.04 -5.79 -38.73
N ALA A 1054 -58.27 -6.30 -38.71
CA ALA A 1054 -58.98 -6.58 -37.46
C ALA A 1054 -58.35 -7.79 -36.74
N VAL A 1055 -57.74 -7.57 -35.58
CA VAL A 1055 -57.11 -8.62 -34.76
C VAL A 1055 -58.18 -9.33 -33.93
N THR A 1056 -58.24 -10.66 -34.00
CA THR A 1056 -59.15 -11.46 -33.17
C THR A 1056 -58.53 -11.79 -31.80
N PHE A 1057 -59.35 -12.23 -30.84
CA PHE A 1057 -58.87 -12.60 -29.50
C PHE A 1057 -57.84 -13.75 -29.53
N LEU A 1058 -57.92 -14.64 -30.52
CA LEU A 1058 -56.97 -15.74 -30.72
C LEU A 1058 -55.61 -15.25 -31.22
N ASP A 1059 -55.58 -14.21 -32.06
CA ASP A 1059 -54.35 -13.61 -32.58
C ASP A 1059 -53.54 -12.87 -31.50
N ARG A 1060 -54.20 -12.44 -30.40
CA ARG A 1060 -53.55 -11.73 -29.29
C ARG A 1060 -52.79 -12.62 -28.30
N PHE A 1061 -53.19 -13.89 -28.17
CA PHE A 1061 -52.70 -14.76 -27.09
C PHE A 1061 -52.00 -16.03 -27.56
N GLY A 1062 -52.03 -16.32 -28.86
CA GLY A 1062 -51.42 -17.54 -29.41
C GLY A 1062 -52.12 -18.81 -28.91
N THR A 1063 -52.16 -19.84 -29.74
CA THR A 1063 -52.38 -21.20 -29.22
C THR A 1063 -51.10 -21.62 -28.53
N SER A 1064 -51.16 -21.76 -27.21
CA SER A 1064 -50.09 -22.29 -26.34
C SER A 1064 -49.35 -23.48 -26.93
#